data_AF-A0A542YQU0-F1
#
_entry.id   AF-A0A542YQU0-F1
#
_cell.length_a   1.000
_cell.length_b   1.000
_cell.length_c   1.000
_cell.angle_alpha   90.00
_cell.angle_beta   90.00
_cell.angle_gamma   90.00
#
_symmetry.space_group_name_H-M   'P 1'
#
loop_
_entity.id
_entity.type
_entity.pdbx_description
1 polymer ?
#
loop_
_entity_poly.entity_id
_entity_poly.type
_entity_poly.pdbx_seq_one_letter_code
_entity_poly.pdbx_strand_id
1 'polypeptide(L)'
;MPDLPLRGRSQALADLNRLLDLPGRRVLTLTGLPGVGKSRLARELVTQRREGPSRVVVVETDQVYEAGLLERRIRAAVGIPGATPPAPSARAGRGTGTDPPPVETILLVDDAHRAPETGDTLRTLTRARPDLRVVVTARAPLYIPRETVFRVAPFTAPHPAAGTGTAVEDLAAQPAVQMFLDVADATGISIGTGDGALTAVAEICALVGGLPLAIELAAARSAAFSPTSLLHLLRDHPHKSVLGRVPGGAPDHDLFDAIAWTESLLSPQQRTLLHRLTAFRSPVPVDAVTQVTGVSNVVEGLSALVDMHLVQADHTDGATRFSLHPLVREHAVEQLKQVAPEEIEELHSAHIRWALGFTLPLSGARTGSQFLRSTDHLRPVGPDLRLALHRALDREDAPSAVRLALGLAPYWFSRGAPPGHTHLLARVRELPGFPAIPAGLRALLAGWHGLLLAETAETADAVQHTLTDLLGAVDLARATGPETLLRVLGLTLRAARFAEDREAVAPLCAEGRELARTLGWEVTLARFEVWSGMLAHQGADLDEAHRWGVSAYRLAQRLDDPSVFLVACGFLRSLPGGADLVPDLPAYEELLSLARRTGNRHAQAWIQPLAALDAIGAGDLPAAADLAAEVIRMGRSAEAWGWCGIPIVCLARIAALRRETEQEARFHGMLAVHLPVLRPSVPPWTQRAYEQALEVCRERGGATFDAAFLAGASLTHRSAAEEALAYAATVARSSTGHEPPAPAEQPVDGAPARRPTPRTSSLLTSREQEVLALLTAGGTNKEISAALGISPKTVMHHTSNIYRKLEVRGRAQAVAWQLRAAQHEGAGDTAPPTPPPTARR
;
A
#
# COMPACT_ATOMS: atom_id res chain seq x y z
N MET A 1 1.65 -31.90 16.76
CA MET A 1 2.25 -30.56 16.62
C MET A 1 2.41 -29.97 18.01
N PRO A 2 3.53 -29.31 18.33
CA PRO A 2 3.73 -28.66 19.61
C PRO A 2 2.69 -27.56 19.84
N ASP A 3 2.34 -27.32 21.10
CA ASP A 3 1.37 -26.30 21.50
C ASP A 3 2.04 -24.91 21.43
N LEU A 4 2.14 -24.38 20.20
CA LEU A 4 2.77 -23.08 19.96
C LEU A 4 1.97 -21.93 20.62
N PRO A 5 2.60 -20.81 20.97
CA PRO A 5 1.89 -19.65 21.49
C PRO A 5 0.90 -19.08 20.46
N LEU A 6 -0.27 -18.63 20.93
CA LEU A 6 -1.27 -18.02 20.06
C LEU A 6 -0.85 -16.58 19.69
N ARG A 7 -0.26 -16.40 18.51
CA ARG A 7 0.23 -15.10 18.02
C ARG A 7 -0.89 -14.20 17.48
N GLY A 8 -0.83 -12.91 17.81
CA GLY A 8 -1.67 -11.86 17.19
C GLY A 8 -3.19 -11.99 17.40
N ARG A 9 -3.66 -12.76 18.40
CA ARG A 9 -5.09 -13.00 18.65
C ARG A 9 -5.61 -12.45 19.97
N SER A 10 -4.81 -11.71 20.74
CA SER A 10 -5.22 -11.18 22.05
C SER A 10 -6.47 -10.29 21.98
N GLN A 11 -6.55 -9.42 20.97
CA GLN A 11 -7.72 -8.57 20.75
C GLN A 11 -8.95 -9.41 20.36
N ALA A 12 -8.78 -10.42 19.48
CA ALA A 12 -9.87 -11.30 19.09
C ALA A 12 -10.42 -12.10 20.28
N LEU A 13 -9.54 -12.59 21.17
CA LEU A 13 -9.94 -13.25 22.42
C LEU A 13 -10.68 -12.30 23.36
N ALA A 14 -10.20 -11.06 23.52
CA ALA A 14 -10.89 -10.06 24.34
C ALA A 14 -12.29 -9.74 23.79
N ASP A 15 -12.44 -9.62 22.48
CA ASP A 15 -13.73 -9.38 21.83
C ASP A 15 -14.66 -10.59 21.93
N LEU A 16 -14.16 -11.81 21.73
CA LEU A 16 -14.93 -13.04 21.94
C LEU A 16 -15.44 -13.17 23.37
N ASN A 17 -14.60 -12.88 24.36
CA ASN A 17 -15.00 -12.84 25.77
C ASN A 17 -16.13 -11.82 26.00
N ARG A 18 -15.97 -10.59 25.48
CA ARG A 18 -17.01 -9.56 25.58
C ARG A 18 -18.32 -10.00 24.93
N LEU A 19 -18.26 -10.60 23.74
CA LEU A 19 -19.45 -11.07 23.01
C LEU A 19 -20.16 -12.21 23.73
N LEU A 20 -19.40 -13.12 24.35
CA LEU A 20 -19.95 -14.23 25.11
C LEU A 20 -20.71 -13.75 26.36
N ASP A 21 -20.26 -12.65 26.98
CA ASP A 21 -20.88 -12.07 28.17
C ASP A 21 -22.10 -11.17 27.87
N LEU A 22 -22.42 -10.89 26.59
CA LEU A 22 -23.54 -10.03 26.25
C LEU A 22 -24.90 -10.65 26.62
N PRO A 23 -25.77 -9.92 27.35
CA PRO A 23 -27.07 -10.44 27.73
C PRO A 23 -27.95 -10.71 26.50
N GLY A 24 -28.59 -11.88 26.48
CA GLY A 24 -29.48 -12.30 25.40
C GLY A 24 -28.80 -12.87 24.15
N ARG A 25 -27.46 -12.84 24.07
CA ARG A 25 -26.67 -13.58 23.06
C ARG A 25 -26.18 -14.87 23.70
N ARG A 26 -26.50 -16.02 23.10
CA ARG A 26 -26.23 -17.34 23.71
C ARG A 26 -25.47 -18.29 22.82
N VAL A 27 -25.42 -18.01 21.52
CA VAL A 27 -24.65 -18.78 20.56
C VAL A 27 -23.65 -17.84 19.92
N LEU A 28 -22.37 -18.15 20.09
CA LEU A 28 -21.25 -17.46 19.48
C LEU A 28 -20.65 -18.38 18.42
N THR A 29 -20.85 -18.07 17.14
CA THR A 29 -20.37 -18.88 16.02
C THR A 29 -19.12 -18.25 15.42
N LEU A 30 -17.98 -18.91 15.55
CA LEU A 30 -16.73 -18.55 14.88
C LEU A 30 -16.76 -19.10 13.46
N THR A 31 -16.71 -18.19 12.48
CA THR A 31 -16.68 -18.51 11.05
C THR A 31 -15.39 -18.02 10.41
N GLY A 32 -14.96 -18.61 9.30
CA GLY A 32 -13.67 -18.29 8.68
C GLY A 32 -13.18 -19.38 7.73
N LEU A 33 -12.23 -19.03 6.87
CA LEU A 33 -11.62 -19.96 5.90
C LEU A 33 -11.03 -21.22 6.58
N PRO A 34 -11.00 -22.40 5.93
CA PRO A 34 -10.25 -23.54 6.43
C PRO A 34 -8.80 -23.16 6.78
N GLY A 35 -8.29 -23.65 7.91
CA GLY A 35 -6.92 -23.34 8.35
C GLY A 35 -6.72 -21.96 9.00
N VAL A 36 -7.77 -21.15 9.20
CA VAL A 36 -7.65 -19.81 9.82
C VAL A 36 -7.45 -19.84 11.35
N GLY A 37 -7.57 -21.00 11.98
CA GLY A 37 -7.37 -21.17 13.43
C GLY A 37 -8.64 -21.02 14.29
N LYS A 38 -9.84 -21.22 13.72
CA LYS A 38 -11.13 -21.18 14.47
C LYS A 38 -11.12 -22.09 15.70
N SER A 39 -10.77 -23.37 15.52
CA SER A 39 -10.71 -24.38 16.58
C SER A 39 -9.69 -24.03 17.66
N ARG A 40 -8.51 -23.54 17.25
CA ARG A 40 -7.46 -23.08 18.19
C ARG A 40 -7.94 -21.88 19.01
N LEU A 41 -8.56 -20.90 18.37
CA LEU A 41 -9.10 -19.71 19.04
C LEU A 41 -10.27 -20.05 19.99
N ALA A 42 -11.15 -20.96 19.58
CA ALA A 42 -12.26 -21.43 20.41
C ALA A 42 -11.78 -22.22 21.63
N ARG A 43 -10.78 -23.10 21.44
CA ARG A 43 -10.13 -23.86 22.52
C ARG A 43 -9.45 -22.92 23.52
N GLU A 44 -8.69 -21.94 23.05
CA GLU A 44 -8.06 -20.94 23.92
C GLU A 44 -9.10 -20.14 24.73
N LEU A 45 -10.18 -19.68 24.09
CA LEU A 45 -11.28 -18.99 24.77
C LEU A 45 -11.87 -19.85 25.91
N VAL A 46 -12.14 -21.14 25.65
CA VAL A 46 -12.72 -21.99 26.70
C VAL A 46 -11.70 -22.42 27.75
N THR A 47 -10.40 -22.49 27.43
CA THR A 47 -9.33 -22.69 28.42
C THR A 47 -9.30 -21.53 29.41
N GLN A 48 -9.32 -20.28 28.94
CA GLN A 48 -9.40 -19.09 29.81
C GLN A 48 -10.65 -19.09 30.69
N ARG A 49 -11.78 -19.60 30.18
CA ARG A 49 -13.03 -19.69 30.95
C ARG A 49 -13.04 -20.84 31.98
N ARG A 50 -12.25 -21.90 31.76
CA ARG A 50 -12.06 -22.99 32.75
C ARG A 50 -11.34 -22.53 34.01
N GLU A 51 -10.52 -21.49 33.91
CA GLU A 51 -9.83 -20.88 35.06
C GLU A 51 -10.78 -20.06 35.95
N GLY A 52 -12.00 -19.77 35.47
CA GLY A 52 -13.06 -19.09 36.19
C GLY A 52 -14.15 -20.02 36.76
N PRO A 53 -15.30 -19.47 37.21
CA PRO A 53 -16.38 -20.25 37.83
C PRO A 53 -17.28 -21.02 36.84
N SER A 54 -16.93 -21.05 35.55
CA SER A 54 -17.76 -21.61 34.48
C SER A 54 -17.46 -23.10 34.25
N ARG A 55 -18.50 -23.91 34.06
CA ARG A 55 -18.33 -25.30 33.63
C ARG A 55 -18.20 -25.36 32.11
N VAL A 56 -17.05 -25.82 31.62
CA VAL A 56 -16.79 -25.98 30.18
C VAL A 56 -16.96 -27.41 29.73
N VAL A 57 -17.77 -27.59 28.67
CA VAL A 57 -18.02 -28.85 27.98
C VAL A 57 -17.55 -28.72 26.53
N VAL A 58 -16.78 -29.69 26.03
CA VAL A 58 -16.31 -29.69 24.63
C VAL A 58 -16.87 -30.93 23.94
N VAL A 59 -17.45 -30.73 22.76
CA VAL A 59 -17.96 -31.79 21.88
C VAL A 59 -17.33 -31.63 20.51
N GLU A 60 -16.56 -32.63 20.11
CA GLU A 60 -15.94 -32.70 18.78
C GLU A 60 -16.89 -33.46 17.83
N THR A 61 -17.22 -32.84 16.69
CA THR A 61 -18.15 -33.45 15.70
C THR A 61 -17.45 -34.32 14.67
N ASP A 62 -16.12 -34.42 14.74
CA ASP A 62 -15.28 -35.24 13.86
C ASP A 62 -15.64 -36.74 13.90
N GLN A 63 -16.21 -37.20 15.02
CA GLN A 63 -16.65 -38.59 15.24
C GLN A 63 -18.18 -38.78 15.22
N VAL A 64 -18.93 -37.90 14.56
CA VAL A 64 -20.39 -38.02 14.42
C VAL A 64 -20.72 -38.60 13.05
N TYR A 65 -20.94 -39.91 12.99
CA TYR A 65 -21.27 -40.63 11.75
C TYR A 65 -22.73 -41.12 11.69
N GLU A 66 -23.48 -40.97 12.80
CA GLU A 66 -24.87 -41.40 12.92
C GLU A 66 -25.79 -40.22 13.27
N ALA A 67 -26.95 -40.16 12.61
CA ALA A 67 -27.98 -39.16 12.88
C ALA A 67 -28.41 -39.22 14.37
N GLY A 68 -28.41 -38.05 15.04
CA GLY A 68 -28.82 -37.93 16.44
C GLY A 68 -27.76 -38.34 17.47
N LEU A 69 -26.57 -38.79 17.05
CA LEU A 69 -25.45 -39.02 17.97
C LEU A 69 -24.92 -37.71 18.60
N LEU A 70 -24.95 -36.61 17.85
CA LEU A 70 -24.58 -35.29 18.36
C LEU A 70 -25.50 -34.82 19.50
N GLU A 71 -26.82 -34.91 19.31
CA GLU A 71 -27.78 -34.54 20.35
C GLU A 71 -27.58 -35.38 21.63
N ARG A 72 -27.39 -36.69 21.47
CA ARG A 72 -27.13 -37.61 22.61
C ARG A 72 -25.85 -37.22 23.36
N ARG A 73 -24.75 -36.94 22.64
CA ARG A 73 -23.47 -36.51 23.23
C ARG A 73 -23.62 -35.18 23.97
N ILE A 74 -24.29 -34.19 23.39
CA ILE A 74 -24.51 -32.89 24.04
C ILE A 74 -25.40 -33.03 25.27
N ARG A 75 -26.52 -33.78 25.20
CA ARG A 75 -27.43 -33.98 26.33
C ARG A 75 -26.75 -34.69 27.50
N ALA A 76 -25.95 -35.70 27.22
CA ALA A 76 -25.15 -36.39 28.23
C ALA A 76 -24.11 -35.45 28.88
N ALA A 77 -23.44 -34.62 28.08
CA ALA A 77 -22.37 -33.76 28.57
C ALA A 77 -22.88 -32.55 29.38
N VAL A 78 -24.08 -32.04 29.07
CA VAL A 78 -24.75 -30.92 29.76
C VAL A 78 -25.64 -31.41 30.94
N GLY A 79 -25.88 -32.73 31.06
CA GLY A 79 -26.59 -33.32 32.21
C GLY A 79 -28.11 -33.25 32.11
N ILE A 80 -28.68 -33.38 30.90
CA ILE A 80 -30.14 -33.44 30.69
C ILE A 80 -30.61 -34.90 30.87
N PRO A 81 -31.56 -35.21 31.78
CA PRO A 81 -32.02 -36.58 32.03
C PRO A 81 -32.61 -37.29 30.79
N GLY A 82 -32.35 -38.60 30.66
CA GLY A 82 -32.92 -39.47 29.61
C GLY A 82 -31.95 -39.96 28.51
N ALA A 83 -30.63 -39.78 28.66
CA ALA A 83 -29.63 -40.25 27.70
C ALA A 83 -28.75 -41.37 28.30
N THR A 84 -28.72 -42.54 27.67
CA THR A 84 -27.76 -43.61 27.97
C THR A 84 -26.36 -43.16 27.52
N PRO A 85 -25.32 -43.23 28.36
CA PRO A 85 -23.99 -42.75 27.98
C PRO A 85 -23.37 -43.69 26.92
N PRO A 86 -22.90 -43.20 25.77
CA PRO A 86 -21.93 -43.95 24.97
C PRO A 86 -20.53 -43.82 25.58
N ALA A 87 -19.65 -44.77 25.23
CA ALA A 87 -18.29 -44.97 25.71
C ALA A 87 -17.37 -43.71 25.67
N PRO A 88 -16.24 -43.70 26.39
CA PRO A 88 -15.60 -42.46 26.85
C PRO A 88 -14.81 -41.76 25.74
N SER A 89 -15.33 -40.62 25.24
CA SER A 89 -14.50 -39.58 24.61
C SER A 89 -14.87 -38.15 25.02
N ALA A 90 -15.87 -37.95 25.89
CA ALA A 90 -16.10 -36.66 26.55
C ALA A 90 -15.12 -36.50 27.72
N ARG A 91 -14.07 -35.68 27.57
CA ARG A 91 -13.22 -35.22 28.69
C ARG A 91 -14.02 -34.27 29.58
N ALA A 92 -14.91 -34.82 30.40
CA ALA A 92 -15.46 -34.14 31.56
C ALA A 92 -14.42 -34.23 32.69
N GLY A 93 -13.77 -33.12 33.03
CA GLY A 93 -13.00 -33.04 34.27
C GLY A 93 -13.95 -33.26 35.44
N ARG A 94 -13.90 -34.43 36.07
CA ARG A 94 -14.61 -34.69 37.32
C ARG A 94 -13.76 -34.14 38.46
N GLY A 95 -14.06 -32.91 38.89
CA GLY A 95 -13.69 -32.45 40.23
C GLY A 95 -14.43 -33.28 41.26
N THR A 96 -13.70 -33.93 42.17
CA THR A 96 -14.23 -34.64 43.34
C THR A 96 -14.92 -33.65 44.28
N GLY A 97 -16.04 -34.07 44.87
CA GLY A 97 -17.05 -33.20 45.46
C GLY A 97 -16.57 -32.22 46.54
N THR A 98 -17.11 -31.00 46.46
CA THR A 98 -17.44 -29.99 47.50
C THR A 98 -17.52 -28.57 46.92
N ASP A 99 -17.36 -28.39 45.61
CA ASP A 99 -17.53 -27.06 44.99
C ASP A 99 -19.00 -26.62 44.85
N PRO A 100 -19.30 -25.32 45.02
CA PRO A 100 -20.60 -24.75 44.71
C PRO A 100 -20.98 -24.98 43.24
N PRO A 101 -22.28 -25.08 42.91
CA PRO A 101 -22.71 -25.29 41.53
C PRO A 101 -22.17 -24.15 40.64
N PRO A 102 -21.63 -24.47 39.45
CA PRO A 102 -21.12 -23.46 38.53
C PRO A 102 -22.24 -22.50 38.13
N VAL A 103 -21.93 -21.20 38.10
CA VAL A 103 -22.91 -20.13 37.79
C VAL A 103 -23.36 -20.18 36.32
N GLU A 104 -22.56 -20.82 35.45
CA GLU A 104 -22.78 -20.84 34.00
C GLU A 104 -22.15 -22.09 33.35
N THR A 105 -22.82 -22.67 32.34
CA THR A 105 -22.26 -23.77 31.52
C THR A 105 -21.94 -23.27 30.11
N ILE A 106 -20.71 -23.50 29.65
CA ILE A 106 -20.24 -23.17 28.30
C ILE A 106 -20.03 -24.46 27.52
N LEU A 107 -20.71 -24.60 26.38
CA LEU A 107 -20.58 -25.71 25.45
C LEU A 107 -19.80 -25.26 24.21
N LEU A 108 -18.67 -25.89 23.93
CA LEU A 108 -17.96 -25.78 22.66
C LEU A 108 -18.37 -26.92 21.72
N VAL A 109 -18.90 -26.58 20.55
CA VAL A 109 -19.12 -27.50 19.42
C VAL A 109 -18.11 -27.15 18.34
N ASP A 110 -17.09 -27.99 18.17
CA ASP A 110 -16.05 -27.79 17.16
C ASP A 110 -16.42 -28.54 15.88
N ASP A 111 -16.21 -27.92 14.71
CA ASP A 111 -16.45 -28.46 13.36
C ASP A 111 -17.92 -28.76 12.99
N ALA A 112 -18.85 -27.91 13.43
CA ALA A 112 -20.31 -28.08 13.24
C ALA A 112 -20.78 -28.44 11.82
N HIS A 113 -20.03 -28.06 10.79
CA HIS A 113 -20.30 -28.40 9.39
C HIS A 113 -20.26 -29.91 9.09
N ARG A 114 -19.63 -30.72 9.95
CA ARG A 114 -19.61 -32.19 9.83
C ARG A 114 -20.92 -32.85 10.27
N ALA A 115 -21.78 -32.13 11.00
CA ALA A 115 -23.07 -32.61 11.48
C ALA A 115 -24.18 -31.61 11.12
N PRO A 116 -24.89 -31.82 9.98
CA PRO A 116 -25.90 -30.89 9.47
C PRO A 116 -27.02 -30.54 10.49
N GLU A 117 -27.35 -31.47 11.38
CA GLU A 117 -28.36 -31.31 12.44
C GLU A 117 -27.93 -30.38 13.59
N THR A 118 -26.68 -29.88 13.60
CA THR A 118 -26.12 -29.06 14.69
C THR A 118 -26.98 -27.84 14.98
N GLY A 119 -27.42 -27.12 13.94
CA GLY A 119 -28.23 -25.90 14.10
C GLY A 119 -29.55 -26.17 14.83
N ASP A 120 -30.29 -27.20 14.42
CA ASP A 120 -31.58 -27.56 15.02
C ASP A 120 -31.43 -28.09 16.44
N THR A 121 -30.38 -28.86 16.68
CA THR A 121 -30.02 -29.35 18.01
C THR A 121 -29.75 -28.20 18.97
N LEU A 122 -28.92 -27.23 18.57
CA LEU A 122 -28.58 -26.06 19.38
C LEU A 122 -29.78 -25.12 19.58
N ARG A 123 -30.63 -24.96 18.57
CA ARG A 123 -31.89 -24.20 18.65
C ARG A 123 -32.81 -24.74 19.74
N THR A 124 -32.92 -26.05 19.84
CA THR A 124 -33.76 -26.73 20.83
C THR A 124 -33.15 -26.64 22.24
N LEU A 125 -31.85 -26.90 22.36
CA LEU A 125 -31.13 -26.88 23.64
C LEU A 125 -31.07 -25.49 24.29
N THR A 126 -30.77 -24.45 23.52
CA THR A 126 -30.66 -23.07 24.03
C THR A 126 -32.00 -22.46 24.45
N ARG A 127 -33.12 -23.02 23.96
CA ARG A 127 -34.47 -22.74 24.48
C ARG A 127 -34.73 -23.44 25.81
N ALA A 128 -34.31 -24.70 25.94
CA ALA A 128 -34.53 -25.50 27.15
C ALA A 128 -33.61 -25.14 28.33
N ARG A 129 -32.41 -24.61 28.06
CA ARG A 129 -31.41 -24.23 29.08
C ARG A 129 -31.02 -22.75 28.98
N PRO A 130 -31.67 -21.86 29.76
CA PRO A 130 -31.40 -20.44 29.70
C PRO A 130 -30.01 -20.00 30.19
N ASP A 131 -29.38 -20.86 30.98
CA ASP A 131 -28.05 -20.75 31.59
C ASP A 131 -26.92 -21.26 30.69
N LEU A 132 -27.24 -21.87 29.55
CA LEU A 132 -26.27 -22.43 28.61
C LEU A 132 -25.78 -21.36 27.62
N ARG A 133 -24.46 -21.18 27.56
CA ARG A 133 -23.78 -20.46 26.47
C ARG A 133 -23.09 -21.46 25.55
N VAL A 134 -23.13 -21.20 24.25
CA VAL A 134 -22.61 -22.09 23.22
C VAL A 134 -21.60 -21.34 22.38
N VAL A 135 -20.40 -21.91 22.24
CA VAL A 135 -19.39 -21.51 21.26
C VAL A 135 -19.38 -22.56 20.17
N VAL A 136 -19.49 -22.15 18.91
CA VAL A 136 -19.48 -23.05 17.77
C VAL A 136 -18.38 -22.65 16.81
N THR A 137 -17.62 -23.61 16.29
CA THR A 137 -16.80 -23.36 15.09
C THR A 137 -17.52 -23.93 13.87
N ALA A 138 -17.70 -23.09 12.85
CA ALA A 138 -18.41 -23.45 11.63
C ALA A 138 -17.74 -22.80 10.41
N ARG A 139 -18.12 -23.24 9.21
CA ARG A 139 -17.67 -22.60 7.96
C ARG A 139 -18.56 -21.43 7.56
N ALA A 140 -19.83 -21.47 7.95
CA ALA A 140 -20.84 -20.45 7.71
C ALA A 140 -21.68 -20.22 8.98
N PRO A 141 -22.45 -19.11 9.06
CA PRO A 141 -23.45 -18.92 10.11
C PRO A 141 -24.46 -20.08 10.17
N LEU A 142 -24.95 -20.40 11.37
CA LEU A 142 -25.96 -21.44 11.56
C LEU A 142 -27.40 -20.94 11.31
N TYR A 143 -27.59 -19.63 11.21
CA TYR A 143 -28.87 -18.96 11.04
C TYR A 143 -29.89 -19.33 12.13
N ILE A 144 -29.44 -19.35 13.40
CA ILE A 144 -30.30 -19.66 14.55
C ILE A 144 -30.58 -18.43 15.42
N PRO A 145 -31.70 -18.40 16.18
CA PRO A 145 -32.03 -17.26 17.04
C PRO A 145 -30.92 -16.99 18.06
N ARG A 146 -30.63 -15.70 18.32
CA ARG A 146 -29.62 -15.23 19.29
C ARG A 146 -28.19 -15.66 18.96
N GLU A 147 -27.94 -16.06 17.72
CA GLU A 147 -26.61 -16.23 17.17
C GLU A 147 -25.88 -14.87 17.08
N THR A 148 -24.59 -14.92 17.41
CA THR A 148 -23.63 -13.85 17.19
C THR A 148 -22.49 -14.45 16.37
N VAL A 149 -22.29 -13.96 15.16
CA VAL A 149 -21.24 -14.48 14.28
C VAL A 149 -19.96 -13.68 14.51
N PHE A 150 -18.89 -14.36 14.84
CA PHE A 150 -17.54 -13.80 14.91
C PHE A 150 -16.73 -14.28 13.71
N ARG A 151 -16.35 -13.36 12.82
CA ARG A 151 -15.58 -13.66 11.62
C ARG A 151 -14.09 -13.66 11.93
N VAL A 152 -13.46 -14.84 11.86
CA VAL A 152 -12.03 -15.03 12.11
C VAL A 152 -11.27 -14.77 10.81
N ALA A 153 -10.57 -13.64 10.74
CA ALA A 153 -9.73 -13.29 9.59
C ALA A 153 -8.37 -14.00 9.62
N PRO A 154 -7.75 -14.24 8.44
CA PRO A 154 -6.31 -14.50 8.33
C PRO A 154 -5.48 -13.37 8.95
N PHE A 155 -4.18 -13.61 9.15
CA PHE A 155 -3.29 -12.52 9.57
C PHE A 155 -3.16 -11.48 8.45
N THR A 156 -3.03 -10.22 8.84
CA THR A 156 -2.55 -9.19 7.92
C THR A 156 -1.10 -9.52 7.58
N ALA A 157 -0.86 -9.96 6.35
CA ALA A 157 0.47 -10.30 5.90
C ALA A 157 1.20 -9.03 5.41
N PRO A 158 2.42 -8.76 5.88
CA PRO A 158 3.23 -7.66 5.36
C PRO A 158 3.59 -7.94 3.90
N HIS A 159 3.45 -6.94 3.02
CA HIS A 159 3.91 -7.03 1.64
C HIS A 159 5.05 -6.03 1.40
N PRO A 160 6.32 -6.44 1.52
CA PRO A 160 7.47 -5.54 1.37
C PRO A 160 7.49 -4.80 0.02
N ALA A 161 7.10 -5.48 -1.07
CA ALA A 161 7.01 -4.88 -2.41
C ALA A 161 5.84 -3.89 -2.61
N ALA A 162 4.99 -3.62 -1.60
CA ALA A 162 3.94 -2.61 -1.70
C ALA A 162 4.45 -1.15 -1.58
N GLY A 163 5.78 -0.96 -1.46
CA GLY A 163 6.41 0.36 -1.43
C GLY A 163 6.13 1.16 -0.16
N THR A 164 5.72 0.49 0.93
CA THR A 164 5.42 1.12 2.23
C THR A 164 6.66 1.44 3.06
N GLY A 165 7.85 1.00 2.64
CA GLY A 165 9.10 1.32 3.33
C GLY A 165 9.15 0.82 4.77
N THR A 166 8.40 -0.23 5.09
CA THR A 166 8.34 -0.85 6.41
C THR A 166 9.75 -1.30 6.80
N ALA A 167 10.24 -0.85 7.96
CA ALA A 167 11.57 -1.23 8.45
C ALA A 167 11.60 -2.74 8.75
N VAL A 168 12.78 -3.36 8.72
CA VAL A 168 12.93 -4.82 8.92
C VAL A 168 12.53 -5.20 10.34
N GLU A 169 12.80 -4.33 11.30
CA GLU A 169 12.38 -4.47 12.70
C GLU A 169 10.85 -4.53 12.82
N ASP A 170 10.11 -3.79 12.00
CA ASP A 170 8.65 -3.82 11.96
C ASP A 170 8.11 -5.12 11.34
N LEU A 171 8.85 -5.74 10.41
CA LEU A 171 8.47 -7.02 9.80
C LEU A 171 8.57 -8.18 10.79
N ALA A 172 9.65 -8.24 11.57
CA ALA A 172 9.86 -9.29 12.56
C ALA A 172 8.78 -9.30 13.66
N ALA A 173 8.20 -8.13 13.97
CA ALA A 173 7.13 -7.99 14.96
C ALA A 173 5.74 -8.43 14.44
N GLN A 174 5.57 -8.67 13.12
CA GLN A 174 4.27 -9.04 12.56
C GLN A 174 3.84 -10.45 12.98
N PRO A 175 2.58 -10.66 13.39
CA PRO A 175 2.11 -11.97 13.86
C PRO A 175 2.30 -13.12 12.87
N ALA A 176 2.15 -12.87 11.57
CA ALA A 176 2.36 -13.87 10.52
C ALA A 176 3.83 -14.32 10.44
N VAL A 177 4.76 -13.36 10.51
CA VAL A 177 6.20 -13.61 10.48
C VAL A 177 6.63 -14.32 11.77
N GLN A 178 6.17 -13.85 12.93
CA GLN A 178 6.44 -14.52 14.22
C GLN A 178 5.97 -15.96 14.24
N MET A 179 4.77 -16.25 13.72
CA MET A 179 4.28 -17.63 13.63
C MET A 179 5.17 -18.49 12.72
N PHE A 180 5.64 -17.96 11.60
CA PHE A 180 6.57 -18.69 10.73
C PHE A 180 7.87 -19.05 11.48
N LEU A 181 8.44 -18.08 12.19
CA LEU A 181 9.67 -18.26 12.97
C LEU A 181 9.45 -19.28 14.11
N ASP A 182 8.36 -19.16 14.86
CA ASP A 182 8.03 -20.11 15.95
C ASP A 182 7.91 -21.55 15.44
N VAL A 183 7.28 -21.75 14.27
CA VAL A 183 7.11 -23.08 13.66
C VAL A 183 8.47 -23.62 13.21
N ALA A 184 9.30 -22.80 12.56
CA ALA A 184 10.64 -23.19 12.14
C ALA A 184 11.52 -23.59 13.35
N ASP A 185 11.55 -22.75 14.39
CA ASP A 185 12.31 -22.98 15.62
C ASP A 185 11.85 -24.26 16.33
N ALA A 186 10.54 -24.52 16.39
CA ALA A 186 9.99 -25.74 16.96
C ALA A 186 10.38 -27.02 16.20
N THR A 187 10.81 -26.90 14.94
CA THR A 187 11.37 -27.99 14.15
C THR A 187 12.91 -28.05 14.19
N GLY A 188 13.54 -27.22 15.02
CA GLY A 188 15.00 -27.14 15.16
C GLY A 188 15.70 -26.28 14.11
N ILE A 189 14.96 -25.47 13.34
CA ILE A 189 15.50 -24.62 12.28
C ILE A 189 15.44 -23.16 12.71
N SER A 190 16.58 -22.59 13.06
CA SER A 190 16.68 -21.16 13.35
C SER A 190 16.89 -20.36 12.07
N ILE A 191 15.94 -19.49 11.75
CA ILE A 191 16.01 -18.60 10.59
C ILE A 191 16.73 -17.32 11.03
N GLY A 192 17.82 -16.98 10.36
CA GLY A 192 18.58 -15.76 10.66
C GLY A 192 17.71 -14.50 10.55
N THR A 193 17.93 -13.54 11.44
CA THR A 193 17.20 -12.27 11.52
C THR A 193 17.71 -11.19 10.55
N GLY A 194 18.47 -11.57 9.53
CA GLY A 194 18.95 -10.64 8.51
C GLY A 194 17.83 -10.18 7.57
N ASP A 195 17.96 -8.95 7.05
CA ASP A 195 16.98 -8.26 6.19
C ASP A 195 16.44 -9.13 5.06
N GLY A 196 17.31 -9.87 4.36
CA GLY A 196 16.92 -10.74 3.24
C GLY A 196 16.03 -11.92 3.64
N ALA A 197 16.32 -12.57 4.77
CA ALA A 197 15.56 -13.73 5.23
C ALA A 197 14.18 -13.32 5.76
N LEU A 198 14.12 -12.25 6.56
CA LEU A 198 12.86 -11.73 7.08
C LEU A 198 11.96 -11.17 5.96
N THR A 199 12.56 -10.52 4.96
CA THR A 199 11.82 -10.07 3.76
C THR A 199 11.24 -11.26 3.01
N ALA A 200 12.01 -12.33 2.81
CA ALA A 200 11.51 -13.54 2.15
C ALA A 200 10.38 -14.22 2.93
N VAL A 201 10.49 -14.32 4.26
CA VAL A 201 9.42 -14.85 5.14
C VAL A 201 8.15 -13.99 5.06
N ALA A 202 8.29 -12.66 5.09
CA ALA A 202 7.18 -11.74 4.93
C ALA A 202 6.47 -11.94 3.57
N GLU A 203 7.23 -12.07 2.48
CA GLU A 203 6.69 -12.33 1.15
C GLU A 203 6.00 -13.71 1.04
N ILE A 204 6.56 -14.76 1.66
CA ILE A 204 5.89 -16.06 1.76
C ILE A 204 4.55 -15.93 2.48
N CYS A 205 4.52 -15.24 3.63
CA CYS A 205 3.29 -15.00 4.39
C CYS A 205 2.25 -14.25 3.55
N ALA A 206 2.67 -13.31 2.71
CA ALA A 206 1.79 -12.59 1.79
C ALA A 206 1.26 -13.48 0.65
N LEU A 207 2.12 -14.32 0.06
CA LEU A 207 1.73 -15.26 -1.00
C LEU A 207 0.64 -16.23 -0.54
N VAL A 208 0.76 -16.74 0.69
CA VAL A 208 -0.25 -17.65 1.28
C VAL A 208 -1.46 -16.91 1.89
N GLY A 209 -1.54 -15.59 1.74
CA GLY A 209 -2.66 -14.77 2.21
C GLY A 209 -2.78 -14.64 3.73
N GLY A 210 -1.68 -14.84 4.47
CA GLY A 210 -1.66 -14.75 5.93
C GLY A 210 -2.42 -15.88 6.63
N LEU A 211 -2.74 -16.97 5.92
CA LEU A 211 -3.49 -18.08 6.48
C LEU A 211 -2.60 -18.93 7.42
N PRO A 212 -2.92 -19.03 8.74
CA PRO A 212 -2.09 -19.71 9.74
C PRO A 212 -1.65 -21.13 9.34
N LEU A 213 -2.57 -21.99 8.88
CA LEU A 213 -2.20 -23.35 8.46
C LEU A 213 -1.25 -23.37 7.25
N ALA A 214 -1.42 -22.44 6.31
CA ALA A 214 -0.52 -22.36 5.16
C ALA A 214 0.87 -21.83 5.55
N ILE A 215 0.93 -20.88 6.49
CA ILE A 215 2.19 -20.40 7.10
C ILE A 215 2.89 -21.56 7.80
N GLU A 216 2.16 -22.38 8.57
CA GLU A 216 2.71 -23.54 9.26
C GLU A 216 3.29 -24.57 8.28
N LEU A 217 2.56 -24.88 7.20
CA LEU A 217 3.02 -25.78 6.13
C LEU A 217 4.26 -25.23 5.43
N ALA A 218 4.31 -23.92 5.15
CA ALA A 218 5.47 -23.28 4.54
C ALA A 218 6.68 -23.28 5.49
N ALA A 219 6.49 -22.93 6.77
CA ALA A 219 7.54 -22.91 7.77
C ALA A 219 8.15 -24.29 8.01
N ALA A 220 7.34 -25.36 7.99
CA ALA A 220 7.81 -26.74 8.07
C ALA A 220 8.74 -27.14 6.90
N ARG A 221 8.69 -26.44 5.76
CA ARG A 221 9.62 -26.65 4.63
C ARG A 221 11.01 -26.06 4.86
N SER A 222 11.19 -25.25 5.92
CA SER A 222 12.47 -24.65 6.27
C SER A 222 13.55 -25.69 6.62
N ALA A 223 13.16 -26.91 6.97
CA ALA A 223 14.08 -28.03 7.16
C ALA A 223 14.79 -28.48 5.85
N ALA A 224 14.18 -28.21 4.69
CA ALA A 224 14.71 -28.61 3.39
C ALA A 224 15.12 -27.41 2.50
N PHE A 225 14.51 -26.24 2.69
CA PHE A 225 14.69 -25.08 1.82
C PHE A 225 14.91 -23.80 2.64
N SER A 226 15.85 -22.97 2.22
CA SER A 226 15.98 -21.61 2.77
C SER A 226 14.71 -20.79 2.47
N PRO A 227 14.37 -19.74 3.25
CA PRO A 227 13.22 -18.87 2.96
C PRO A 227 13.24 -18.30 1.54
N THR A 228 14.41 -17.88 1.03
CA THR A 228 14.54 -17.37 -0.33
C THR A 228 14.25 -18.45 -1.38
N SER A 229 14.77 -19.67 -1.20
CA SER A 229 14.52 -20.80 -2.09
C SER A 229 13.05 -21.22 -2.08
N LEU A 230 12.43 -21.26 -0.89
CA LEU A 230 11.02 -21.58 -0.74
C LEU A 230 10.12 -20.53 -1.39
N LEU A 231 10.46 -19.25 -1.26
CA LEU A 231 9.77 -18.16 -1.94
C LEU A 231 9.80 -18.32 -3.46
N HIS A 232 10.95 -18.71 -4.03
CA HIS A 232 11.05 -18.97 -5.47
C HIS A 232 10.18 -20.17 -5.87
N LEU A 233 10.23 -21.28 -5.13
CA LEU A 233 9.38 -22.45 -5.38
C LEU A 233 7.89 -22.11 -5.36
N LEU A 234 7.44 -21.30 -4.40
CA LEU A 234 6.04 -20.87 -4.30
C LEU A 234 5.61 -19.88 -5.40
N ARG A 235 6.57 -19.21 -6.05
CA ARG A 235 6.31 -18.34 -7.22
C ARG A 235 6.20 -19.15 -8.51
N ASP A 236 7.04 -20.18 -8.63
CA ASP A 236 7.20 -20.94 -9.88
C ASP A 236 6.27 -22.16 -9.96
N HIS A 237 5.77 -22.64 -8.82
CA HIS A 237 4.94 -23.83 -8.74
C HIS A 237 3.64 -23.59 -7.94
N PRO A 238 2.58 -24.37 -8.22
CA PRO A 238 1.35 -24.32 -7.43
C PRO A 238 1.63 -24.56 -5.93
N HIS A 239 1.00 -23.76 -5.06
CA HIS A 239 1.14 -23.88 -3.61
C HIS A 239 0.72 -25.26 -3.12
N LYS A 240 -0.28 -25.90 -3.77
CA LYS A 240 -0.68 -27.28 -3.43
C LYS A 240 0.50 -28.27 -3.53
N SER A 241 1.34 -28.11 -4.55
CA SER A 241 2.51 -28.97 -4.79
C SER A 241 3.66 -28.69 -3.82
N VAL A 242 3.88 -27.42 -3.47
CA VAL A 242 5.01 -26.99 -2.63
C VAL A 242 4.71 -27.16 -1.13
N LEU A 243 3.53 -26.74 -0.68
CA LEU A 243 3.12 -26.85 0.72
C LEU A 243 2.89 -28.32 1.09
N GLY A 244 2.34 -29.12 0.18
CA GLY A 244 2.10 -30.55 0.35
C GLY A 244 1.25 -30.90 1.59
N ARG A 245 1.23 -32.18 1.97
CA ARG A 245 0.60 -32.66 3.21
C ARG A 245 1.58 -32.62 4.39
N VAL A 246 1.06 -32.48 5.61
CA VAL A 246 1.83 -32.72 6.84
C VAL A 246 2.18 -34.22 6.92
N PRO A 247 3.46 -34.62 7.03
CA PRO A 247 3.80 -36.01 7.31
C PRO A 247 3.18 -36.46 8.64
N GLY A 248 2.33 -37.51 8.61
CA GLY A 248 1.63 -38.03 9.80
C GLY A 248 0.33 -37.29 10.18
N GLY A 249 -0.15 -36.34 9.38
CA GLY A 249 -1.46 -35.73 9.55
C GLY A 249 -2.62 -36.68 9.17
N ALA A 250 -3.77 -36.54 9.83
CA ALA A 250 -4.98 -37.27 9.43
C ALA A 250 -5.35 -36.96 7.95
N PRO A 251 -5.96 -37.91 7.21
CA PRO A 251 -6.34 -37.72 5.80
C PRO A 251 -7.18 -36.46 5.53
N ASP A 252 -7.94 -36.01 6.53
CA ASP A 252 -8.88 -34.89 6.45
C ASP A 252 -8.25 -33.49 6.64
N HIS A 253 -6.92 -33.37 6.80
CA HIS A 253 -6.23 -32.12 7.14
C HIS A 253 -5.52 -31.46 5.94
N ASP A 254 -5.81 -31.87 4.71
CA ASP A 254 -5.30 -31.19 3.52
C ASP A 254 -6.08 -29.88 3.30
N LEU A 255 -5.35 -28.76 3.36
CA LEU A 255 -5.91 -27.40 3.23
C LEU A 255 -6.72 -27.26 1.93
N PHE A 256 -6.23 -27.81 0.82
CA PHE A 256 -6.89 -27.68 -0.48
C PHE A 256 -8.11 -28.60 -0.59
N ASP A 257 -8.10 -29.77 0.04
CA ASP A 257 -9.28 -30.65 0.09
C ASP A 257 -10.38 -30.01 0.97
N ALA A 258 -10.00 -29.31 2.03
CA ALA A 258 -10.93 -28.53 2.83
C ALA A 258 -11.53 -27.34 2.04
N ILE A 259 -10.74 -26.65 1.20
CA ILE A 259 -11.26 -25.62 0.29
C ILE A 259 -12.25 -26.23 -0.70
N ALA A 260 -11.88 -27.35 -1.35
CA ALA A 260 -12.73 -28.06 -2.31
C ALA A 260 -14.07 -28.49 -1.71
N TRP A 261 -14.07 -28.98 -0.46
CA TRP A 261 -15.31 -29.28 0.26
C TRP A 261 -16.15 -28.04 0.55
N THR A 262 -15.53 -26.90 0.86
CA THR A 262 -16.27 -25.64 1.08
C THR A 262 -16.96 -25.20 -0.21
N GLU A 263 -16.30 -25.37 -1.35
CA GLU A 263 -16.85 -25.07 -2.67
C GLU A 263 -17.96 -26.05 -3.09
N SER A 264 -17.92 -27.32 -2.64
CA SER A 264 -18.97 -28.30 -2.95
C SER A 264 -20.32 -27.94 -2.34
N LEU A 265 -20.33 -27.15 -1.26
CA LEU A 265 -21.54 -26.62 -0.62
C LEU A 265 -22.22 -25.48 -1.40
N LEU A 266 -21.54 -24.90 -2.39
CA LEU A 266 -22.10 -23.81 -3.19
C LEU A 266 -23.13 -24.32 -4.21
N SER A 267 -24.16 -23.51 -4.43
CA SER A 267 -25.05 -23.69 -5.60
C SER A 267 -24.27 -23.54 -6.91
N PRO A 268 -24.79 -24.07 -8.04
CA PRO A 268 -24.15 -23.93 -9.34
C PRO A 268 -23.84 -22.46 -9.71
N GLN A 269 -24.78 -21.53 -9.48
CA GLN A 269 -24.57 -20.11 -9.78
C GLN A 269 -23.46 -19.47 -8.92
N GLN A 270 -23.40 -19.80 -7.64
CA GLN A 270 -22.36 -19.31 -6.73
C GLN A 270 -20.97 -19.86 -7.10
N ARG A 271 -20.90 -21.13 -7.53
CA ARG A 271 -19.65 -21.74 -8.02
C ARG A 271 -19.17 -21.07 -9.31
N THR A 272 -20.06 -20.81 -10.26
CA THR A 272 -19.73 -20.04 -11.47
C THR A 272 -19.20 -18.65 -11.13
N LEU A 273 -19.84 -17.94 -10.18
CA LEU A 273 -19.34 -16.63 -9.74
C LEU A 273 -17.94 -16.72 -9.11
N LEU A 274 -17.69 -17.73 -8.25
CA LEU A 274 -16.38 -17.97 -7.64
C LEU A 274 -15.30 -18.18 -8.70
N HIS A 275 -15.57 -19.02 -9.71
CA HIS A 275 -14.63 -19.29 -10.81
C HIS A 275 -14.40 -18.04 -11.67
N ARG A 276 -15.45 -17.29 -12.00
CA ARG A 276 -15.31 -16.06 -12.82
C ARG A 276 -14.63 -14.91 -12.08
N LEU A 277 -14.71 -14.86 -10.74
CA LEU A 277 -13.93 -13.91 -9.93
C LEU A 277 -12.41 -14.14 -10.04
N THR A 278 -11.95 -15.30 -10.51
CA THR A 278 -10.52 -15.55 -10.76
C THR A 278 -9.95 -14.62 -11.84
N ALA A 279 -10.81 -14.00 -12.66
CA ALA A 279 -10.43 -12.96 -13.62
C ALA A 279 -9.62 -11.83 -12.98
N PHE A 280 -9.93 -11.44 -11.74
CA PHE A 280 -9.40 -10.23 -11.12
C PHE A 280 -8.31 -10.52 -10.12
N ARG A 281 -7.13 -9.90 -10.17
CA ARG A 281 -6.09 -10.09 -9.13
C ARG A 281 -6.21 -9.15 -7.93
N SER A 282 -6.83 -8.00 -8.08
CA SER A 282 -6.99 -6.97 -7.04
C SER A 282 -8.39 -6.97 -6.45
N PRO A 283 -8.61 -6.31 -5.30
CA PRO A 283 -9.94 -6.04 -4.80
C PRO A 283 -10.73 -5.16 -5.79
N VAL A 284 -11.92 -5.60 -6.19
CA VAL A 284 -12.74 -4.94 -7.22
C VAL A 284 -14.12 -4.56 -6.71
N PRO A 285 -14.71 -3.44 -7.18
CA PRO A 285 -16.08 -3.08 -6.83
C PRO A 285 -17.09 -4.04 -7.47
N VAL A 286 -18.32 -4.07 -6.94
CA VAL A 286 -19.41 -4.91 -7.45
C VAL A 286 -19.71 -4.67 -8.94
N ASP A 287 -19.59 -3.44 -9.42
CA ASP A 287 -19.83 -3.09 -10.83
C ASP A 287 -18.83 -3.78 -11.77
N ALA A 288 -17.58 -3.89 -11.36
CA ALA A 288 -16.55 -4.61 -12.13
C ALA A 288 -16.87 -6.11 -12.19
N VAL A 289 -17.27 -6.70 -11.05
CA VAL A 289 -17.68 -8.11 -10.99
C VAL A 289 -18.86 -8.36 -11.94
N THR A 290 -19.87 -7.50 -11.92
CA THR A 290 -21.03 -7.60 -12.82
C THR A 290 -20.60 -7.53 -14.29
N GLN A 291 -19.76 -6.55 -14.65
CA GLN A 291 -19.35 -6.33 -16.03
C GLN A 291 -18.50 -7.47 -16.62
N VAL A 292 -17.59 -8.05 -15.83
CA VAL A 292 -16.64 -9.07 -16.32
C VAL A 292 -17.20 -10.48 -16.20
N THR A 293 -17.90 -10.80 -15.11
CA THR A 293 -18.39 -12.16 -14.89
C THR A 293 -19.67 -12.46 -15.68
N GLY A 294 -20.49 -11.45 -15.99
CA GLY A 294 -21.77 -11.63 -16.67
C GLY A 294 -22.79 -12.48 -15.90
N VAL A 295 -22.55 -12.75 -14.62
CA VAL A 295 -23.44 -13.56 -13.77
C VAL A 295 -24.62 -12.69 -13.29
N SER A 296 -25.83 -13.24 -13.27
CA SER A 296 -27.00 -12.60 -12.68
C SER A 296 -26.96 -12.67 -11.15
N ASN A 297 -27.62 -11.74 -10.45
CA ASN A 297 -27.69 -11.70 -8.98
C ASN A 297 -26.32 -11.68 -8.26
N VAL A 298 -25.34 -10.95 -8.82
CA VAL A 298 -23.98 -10.83 -8.27
C VAL A 298 -23.96 -10.46 -6.78
N VAL A 299 -24.86 -9.59 -6.32
CA VAL A 299 -24.93 -9.16 -4.91
C VAL A 299 -25.24 -10.32 -3.98
N GLU A 300 -26.21 -11.16 -4.34
CA GLU A 300 -26.58 -12.34 -3.56
C GLU A 300 -25.45 -13.38 -3.58
N GLY A 301 -24.87 -13.62 -4.76
CA GLY A 301 -23.73 -14.51 -4.91
C GLY A 301 -22.51 -14.08 -4.10
N LEU A 302 -22.13 -12.80 -4.15
CA LEU A 302 -21.03 -12.24 -3.35
C LEU A 302 -21.33 -12.34 -1.85
N SER A 303 -22.57 -12.09 -1.43
CA SER A 303 -22.97 -12.23 -0.03
C SER A 303 -22.77 -13.66 0.46
N ALA A 304 -23.21 -14.65 -0.31
CA ALA A 304 -23.01 -16.06 0.00
C ALA A 304 -21.52 -16.45 0.05
N LEU A 305 -20.71 -15.99 -0.92
CA LEU A 305 -19.27 -16.27 -0.95
C LEU A 305 -18.52 -15.61 0.23
N VAL A 306 -18.97 -14.42 0.67
CA VAL A 306 -18.45 -13.74 1.87
C VAL A 306 -18.83 -14.49 3.14
N ASP A 307 -20.07 -15.00 3.24
CA ASP A 307 -20.50 -15.79 4.41
C ASP A 307 -19.77 -17.13 4.52
N MET A 308 -19.35 -17.70 3.39
CA MET A 308 -18.49 -18.89 3.30
C MET A 308 -16.99 -18.57 3.43
N HIS A 309 -16.61 -17.29 3.56
CA HIS A 309 -15.22 -16.80 3.65
C HIS A 309 -14.34 -17.14 2.45
N LEU A 310 -14.94 -17.41 1.29
CA LEU A 310 -14.23 -17.63 0.02
C LEU A 310 -13.86 -16.30 -0.65
N VAL A 311 -14.65 -15.26 -0.39
CA VAL A 311 -14.43 -13.87 -0.84
C VAL A 311 -14.28 -12.96 0.37
N GLN A 312 -13.30 -12.06 0.32
CA GLN A 312 -13.10 -11.00 1.29
C GLN A 312 -13.80 -9.72 0.80
N ALA A 313 -14.48 -9.03 1.72
CA ALA A 313 -15.04 -7.70 1.48
C ALA A 313 -14.25 -6.66 2.28
N ASP A 314 -13.58 -5.75 1.58
CA ASP A 314 -12.88 -4.61 2.15
C ASP A 314 -13.74 -3.35 2.05
N HIS A 315 -13.87 -2.62 3.16
CA HIS A 315 -14.71 -1.43 3.30
C HIS A 315 -13.86 -0.15 3.48
N THR A 316 -12.80 -0.01 2.67
CA THR A 316 -11.89 1.14 2.68
C THR A 316 -12.42 2.29 1.82
N ASP A 317 -12.09 3.53 2.21
CA ASP A 317 -12.39 4.77 1.45
C ASP A 317 -13.87 4.98 1.07
N GLY A 318 -14.80 4.42 1.86
CA GLY A 318 -16.24 4.53 1.60
C GLY A 318 -16.75 3.67 0.44
N ALA A 319 -15.92 2.76 -0.09
CA ALA A 319 -16.29 1.79 -1.12
C ALA A 319 -16.14 0.36 -0.58
N THR A 320 -16.95 -0.56 -1.11
CA THR A 320 -16.79 -2.00 -0.84
C THR A 320 -16.10 -2.64 -2.03
N ARG A 321 -14.97 -3.32 -1.78
CA ARG A 321 -14.23 -4.08 -2.78
C ARG A 321 -14.16 -5.54 -2.39
N PHE A 322 -14.21 -6.41 -3.39
CA PHE A 322 -14.24 -7.86 -3.23
C PHE A 322 -12.98 -8.48 -3.80
N SER A 323 -12.36 -9.40 -3.06
CA SER A 323 -11.18 -10.14 -3.51
C SER A 323 -11.27 -11.62 -3.10
N LEU A 324 -10.73 -12.50 -3.93
CA LEU A 324 -10.51 -13.89 -3.55
C LEU A 324 -9.25 -14.00 -2.70
N HIS A 325 -9.30 -14.83 -1.65
CA HIS A 325 -8.10 -15.24 -0.93
C HIS A 325 -7.13 -15.94 -1.90
N PRO A 326 -5.80 -15.71 -1.84
CA PRO A 326 -4.84 -16.25 -2.81
C PRO A 326 -4.97 -17.76 -3.05
N LEU A 327 -5.08 -18.55 -1.99
CA LEU A 327 -5.21 -20.02 -2.08
C LEU A 327 -6.58 -20.49 -2.62
N VAL A 328 -7.64 -19.72 -2.37
CA VAL A 328 -8.98 -20.00 -2.94
C VAL A 328 -8.99 -19.71 -4.43
N ARG A 329 -8.36 -18.59 -4.83
CA ARG A 329 -8.16 -18.24 -6.23
C ARG A 329 -7.39 -19.31 -6.96
N GLU A 330 -6.27 -19.76 -6.42
CA GLU A 330 -5.47 -20.82 -7.04
C GLU A 330 -6.28 -22.10 -7.24
N HIS A 331 -7.00 -22.55 -6.22
CA HIS A 331 -7.90 -23.69 -6.31
C HIS A 331 -8.95 -23.51 -7.41
N ALA A 332 -9.63 -22.35 -7.43
CA ALA A 332 -10.67 -22.05 -8.40
C ALA A 332 -10.12 -21.96 -9.84
N VAL A 333 -8.91 -21.43 -10.04
CA VAL A 333 -8.24 -21.41 -11.36
C VAL A 333 -7.94 -22.83 -11.84
N GLU A 334 -7.43 -23.68 -10.96
CA GLU A 334 -7.12 -25.07 -11.30
C GLU A 334 -8.38 -25.87 -11.65
N GLN A 335 -9.47 -25.69 -10.89
CA GLN A 335 -10.76 -26.29 -11.20
C GLN A 335 -11.33 -25.78 -12.53
N LEU A 336 -11.27 -24.47 -12.78
CA LEU A 336 -11.76 -23.89 -14.03
C LEU A 336 -11.00 -24.44 -15.26
N LYS A 337 -9.68 -24.60 -15.16
CA LYS A 337 -8.85 -25.22 -16.22
C LYS A 337 -9.25 -26.66 -16.52
N GLN A 338 -9.70 -27.41 -15.51
CA GLN A 338 -10.09 -28.81 -15.65
C GLN A 338 -11.51 -28.96 -16.19
N VAL A 339 -12.43 -28.10 -15.77
CA VAL A 339 -13.87 -28.27 -16.02
C VAL A 339 -14.37 -27.48 -17.24
N ALA A 340 -13.83 -26.27 -17.48
CA ALA A 340 -14.26 -25.39 -18.56
C ALA A 340 -13.11 -24.50 -19.06
N PRO A 341 -12.07 -25.06 -19.70
CA PRO A 341 -10.93 -24.29 -20.21
C PRO A 341 -11.35 -23.24 -21.24
N GLU A 342 -12.41 -23.46 -22.01
CA GLU A 342 -12.96 -22.51 -22.97
C GLU A 342 -13.52 -21.24 -22.30
N GLU A 343 -14.09 -21.34 -21.10
CA GLU A 343 -14.62 -20.18 -20.36
C GLU A 343 -13.49 -19.24 -19.91
N ILE A 344 -12.26 -19.74 -19.76
CA ILE A 344 -11.10 -18.93 -19.36
C ILE A 344 -10.82 -17.85 -20.40
N GLU A 345 -10.87 -18.21 -21.69
CA GLU A 345 -10.55 -17.27 -22.77
C GLU A 345 -11.63 -16.20 -22.95
N GLU A 346 -12.91 -16.56 -22.77
CA GLU A 346 -14.01 -15.60 -22.76
C GLU A 346 -13.89 -14.62 -21.59
N LEU A 347 -13.56 -15.15 -20.41
CA LEU A 347 -13.37 -14.37 -19.19
C LEU A 347 -12.16 -13.43 -19.28
N HIS A 348 -11.04 -13.92 -19.84
CA HIS A 348 -9.86 -13.11 -20.16
C HIS A 348 -10.21 -11.98 -21.11
N SER A 349 -10.98 -12.26 -22.16
CA SER A 349 -11.45 -11.25 -23.12
C SER A 349 -12.37 -10.22 -22.48
N ALA A 350 -13.27 -10.64 -21.57
CA ALA A 350 -14.13 -9.73 -20.81
C ALA A 350 -13.33 -8.83 -19.86
N HIS A 351 -12.33 -9.39 -19.18
CA HIS A 351 -11.43 -8.64 -18.30
C HIS A 351 -10.58 -7.62 -19.08
N ILE A 352 -10.04 -8.00 -20.25
CA ILE A 352 -9.33 -7.06 -21.15
C ILE A 352 -10.25 -5.91 -21.56
N ARG A 353 -11.49 -6.19 -21.99
CA ARG A 353 -12.47 -5.14 -22.34
C ARG A 353 -12.78 -4.21 -21.18
N TRP A 354 -12.93 -4.75 -19.98
CA TRP A 354 -13.12 -3.95 -18.76
C TRP A 354 -11.89 -3.08 -18.48
N ALA A 355 -10.68 -3.63 -18.56
CA ALA A 355 -9.42 -2.91 -18.35
C ALA A 355 -9.22 -1.78 -19.38
N LEU A 356 -9.61 -2.01 -20.64
CA LEU A 356 -9.59 -0.99 -21.69
C LEU A 356 -10.48 0.21 -21.35
N GLY A 357 -11.53 0.03 -20.53
CA GLY A 357 -12.39 1.10 -20.04
C GLY A 357 -11.67 2.13 -19.16
N PHE A 358 -10.50 1.79 -18.60
CA PHE A 358 -9.66 2.70 -17.82
C PHE A 358 -8.61 3.43 -18.66
N THR A 359 -8.43 3.00 -19.91
CA THR A 359 -7.51 3.69 -20.82
C THR A 359 -8.12 5.05 -21.17
N LEU A 360 -7.40 6.13 -20.88
CA LEU A 360 -7.84 7.46 -21.24
C LEU A 360 -7.97 7.57 -22.76
N PRO A 361 -8.95 8.33 -23.28
CA PRO A 361 -8.94 8.71 -24.67
C PRO A 361 -7.58 9.35 -24.98
N LEU A 362 -6.89 8.83 -26.00
CA LEU A 362 -5.62 9.41 -26.47
C LEU A 362 -5.84 10.78 -27.12
N SER A 363 -7.11 11.10 -27.41
CA SER A 363 -7.60 12.36 -27.96
C SER A 363 -7.87 13.37 -26.84
N GLY A 364 -7.38 14.61 -27.00
CA GLY A 364 -7.70 15.76 -26.13
C GLY A 364 -6.55 16.28 -25.26
N ALA A 365 -6.56 17.60 -25.00
CA ALA A 365 -5.47 18.38 -24.40
C ALA A 365 -5.19 18.12 -22.89
N ARG A 366 -5.49 16.93 -22.36
CA ARG A 366 -5.14 16.60 -20.97
C ARG A 366 -3.63 16.60 -20.81
N THR A 367 -3.14 17.67 -20.22
CA THR A 367 -1.73 17.98 -19.99
C THR A 367 -1.60 18.40 -18.53
N GLY A 368 -0.37 18.57 -18.05
CA GLY A 368 -0.18 19.21 -16.77
C GLY A 368 -0.56 18.37 -15.54
N SER A 369 -1.15 19.03 -14.53
CA SER A 369 -1.66 18.44 -13.30
C SER A 369 -2.94 17.63 -13.51
N GLN A 370 -3.70 17.91 -14.58
CA GLN A 370 -4.87 17.10 -14.95
C GLN A 370 -4.42 15.69 -15.37
N PHE A 371 -3.29 15.58 -16.06
CA PHE A 371 -2.70 14.30 -16.42
C PHE A 371 -2.24 13.51 -15.18
N LEU A 372 -1.52 14.14 -14.24
CA LEU A 372 -1.05 13.49 -13.01
C LEU A 372 -2.21 13.02 -12.11
N ARG A 373 -3.20 13.88 -11.87
CA ARG A 373 -4.40 13.52 -11.08
C ARG A 373 -5.26 12.47 -11.77
N SER A 374 -5.24 12.43 -13.10
CA SER A 374 -5.97 11.42 -13.86
C SER A 374 -5.39 10.02 -13.73
N THR A 375 -4.22 9.79 -13.11
CA THR A 375 -3.70 8.42 -12.94
C THR A 375 -3.92 7.83 -11.55
N ASP A 376 -4.30 8.63 -10.55
CA ASP A 376 -4.47 8.14 -9.16
C ASP A 376 -5.58 7.10 -9.03
N HIS A 377 -6.64 7.23 -9.83
CA HIS A 377 -7.72 6.26 -9.86
C HIS A 377 -7.30 4.89 -10.42
N LEU A 378 -6.15 4.81 -11.10
CA LEU A 378 -5.59 3.55 -11.60
C LEU A 378 -4.87 2.77 -10.51
N ARG A 379 -4.46 3.39 -9.40
CA ARG A 379 -3.75 2.72 -8.30
C ARG A 379 -4.47 1.46 -7.76
N PRO A 380 -5.76 1.51 -7.39
CA PRO A 380 -6.46 0.32 -6.87
C PRO A 380 -6.64 -0.78 -7.92
N VAL A 381 -6.66 -0.45 -9.22
CA VAL A 381 -6.86 -1.41 -10.32
C VAL A 381 -5.58 -1.77 -11.07
N GLY A 382 -4.44 -1.17 -10.70
CA GLY A 382 -3.17 -1.30 -11.40
C GLY A 382 -2.69 -2.75 -11.61
N PRO A 383 -2.77 -3.64 -10.60
CA PRO A 383 -2.40 -5.04 -10.80
C PRO A 383 -3.30 -5.75 -11.81
N ASP A 384 -4.59 -5.40 -11.87
CA ASP A 384 -5.52 -5.93 -12.87
C ASP A 384 -5.27 -5.37 -14.26
N LEU A 385 -4.93 -4.09 -14.40
CA LEU A 385 -4.58 -3.52 -15.70
C LEU A 385 -3.29 -4.15 -16.26
N ARG A 386 -2.30 -4.43 -15.39
CA ARG A 386 -1.10 -5.16 -15.78
C ARG A 386 -1.42 -6.60 -16.18
N LEU A 387 -2.30 -7.28 -15.44
CA LEU A 387 -2.78 -8.62 -15.79
C LEU A 387 -3.48 -8.64 -17.15
N ALA A 388 -4.33 -7.64 -17.44
CA ALA A 388 -4.98 -7.51 -18.73
C ALA A 388 -3.96 -7.31 -19.86
N LEU A 389 -2.89 -6.55 -19.63
CA LEU A 389 -1.81 -6.40 -20.60
C LEU A 389 -1.06 -7.72 -20.85
N HIS A 390 -0.74 -8.48 -19.80
CA HIS A 390 -0.15 -9.82 -19.95
C HIS A 390 -1.06 -10.75 -20.76
N ARG A 391 -2.36 -10.79 -20.45
CA ARG A 391 -3.32 -11.59 -21.22
C ARG A 391 -3.41 -11.17 -22.68
N ALA A 392 -3.35 -9.87 -22.97
CA ALA A 392 -3.33 -9.37 -24.35
C ALA A 392 -2.04 -9.77 -25.09
N LEU A 393 -0.89 -9.78 -24.40
CA LEU A 393 0.38 -10.27 -24.95
C LEU A 393 0.35 -11.78 -25.21
N ASP A 394 -0.15 -12.57 -24.25
CA ASP A 394 -0.23 -14.03 -24.37
C ASP A 394 -1.17 -14.47 -25.50
N ARG A 395 -2.18 -13.65 -25.81
CA ARG A 395 -3.13 -13.85 -26.92
C ARG A 395 -2.70 -13.20 -28.24
N GLU A 396 -1.54 -12.55 -28.27
CA GLU A 396 -1.05 -11.76 -29.41
C GLU A 396 -2.04 -10.67 -29.92
N ASP A 397 -2.92 -10.17 -29.05
CA ASP A 397 -3.90 -9.12 -29.34
C ASP A 397 -3.22 -7.74 -29.33
N ALA A 398 -2.55 -7.40 -30.44
CA ALA A 398 -1.84 -6.14 -30.59
C ALA A 398 -2.72 -4.89 -30.36
N PRO A 399 -3.96 -4.78 -30.89
CA PRO A 399 -4.84 -3.64 -30.62
C PRO A 399 -5.09 -3.40 -29.13
N SER A 400 -5.43 -4.45 -28.36
CA SER A 400 -5.68 -4.32 -26.92
C SER A 400 -4.39 -4.03 -26.16
N ALA A 401 -3.31 -4.73 -26.50
CA ALA A 401 -2.01 -4.58 -25.84
C ALA A 401 -1.46 -3.15 -25.99
N VAL A 402 -1.52 -2.55 -27.18
CA VAL A 402 -1.08 -1.17 -27.42
C VAL A 402 -1.92 -0.17 -26.61
N ARG A 403 -3.24 -0.33 -26.58
CA ARG A 403 -4.13 0.60 -25.84
C ARG A 403 -3.91 0.51 -24.33
N LEU A 404 -3.78 -0.70 -23.78
CA LEU A 404 -3.46 -0.91 -22.37
C LEU A 404 -2.10 -0.33 -22.02
N ALA A 405 -1.09 -0.60 -22.85
CA ALA A 405 0.26 -0.07 -22.68
C ALA A 405 0.30 1.47 -22.67
N LEU A 406 -0.37 2.12 -23.61
CA LEU A 406 -0.47 3.58 -23.68
C LEU A 406 -1.25 4.18 -22.50
N GLY A 407 -2.24 3.45 -21.95
CA GLY A 407 -2.93 3.86 -20.73
C GLY A 407 -2.08 3.71 -19.47
N LEU A 408 -1.22 2.70 -19.42
CA LEU A 408 -0.40 2.37 -18.24
C LEU A 408 0.92 3.13 -18.18
N ALA A 409 1.56 3.41 -19.32
CA ALA A 409 2.86 4.08 -19.36
C ALA A 409 2.89 5.43 -18.60
N PRO A 410 1.90 6.34 -18.75
CA PRO A 410 1.71 7.50 -17.88
C PRO A 410 1.77 7.22 -16.38
N TYR A 411 1.03 6.20 -15.95
CA TYR A 411 0.91 5.82 -14.56
C TYR A 411 2.23 5.26 -14.03
N TRP A 412 2.86 4.36 -14.79
CA TRP A 412 4.17 3.80 -14.46
C TRP A 412 5.24 4.88 -14.34
N PHE A 413 5.25 5.82 -15.30
CA PHE A 413 6.13 6.98 -15.28
C PHE A 413 5.97 7.76 -13.97
N SER A 414 4.75 8.14 -13.60
CA SER A 414 4.48 8.93 -12.39
C SER A 414 4.96 8.27 -11.07
N ARG A 415 5.20 6.96 -11.08
CA ARG A 415 5.58 6.15 -9.92
C ARG A 415 7.05 5.73 -9.89
N GLY A 416 7.86 6.12 -10.87
CA GLY A 416 9.30 5.83 -10.91
C GLY A 416 9.70 4.68 -11.85
N ALA A 417 8.79 4.19 -12.69
CA ALA A 417 9.10 3.34 -13.85
C ALA A 417 10.07 2.16 -13.60
N PRO A 418 9.73 1.17 -12.76
CA PRO A 418 10.61 0.03 -12.53
C PRO A 418 10.94 -0.73 -13.82
N PRO A 419 12.14 -1.36 -13.93
CA PRO A 419 12.63 -2.01 -15.16
C PRO A 419 11.67 -3.03 -15.77
N GLY A 420 10.84 -3.71 -14.96
CA GLY A 420 9.83 -4.65 -15.47
C GLY A 420 8.79 -4.02 -16.40
N HIS A 421 8.55 -2.70 -16.31
CA HIS A 421 7.58 -2.01 -17.16
C HIS A 421 8.12 -1.71 -18.57
N THR A 422 9.42 -1.45 -18.73
CA THR A 422 10.02 -1.22 -20.06
C THR A 422 9.97 -2.49 -20.90
N HIS A 423 10.29 -3.64 -20.29
CA HIS A 423 10.20 -4.94 -20.96
C HIS A 423 8.79 -5.25 -21.50
N LEU A 424 7.73 -4.87 -20.77
CA LEU A 424 6.36 -5.05 -21.26
C LEU A 424 6.08 -4.22 -22.51
N LEU A 425 6.54 -2.96 -22.56
CA LEU A 425 6.35 -2.12 -23.75
C LEU A 425 7.15 -2.65 -24.95
N ALA A 426 8.36 -3.16 -24.73
CA ALA A 426 9.15 -3.85 -25.75
C ALA A 426 8.38 -5.04 -26.34
N ARG A 427 7.85 -5.92 -25.48
CA ARG A 427 7.03 -7.08 -25.92
C ARG A 427 5.80 -6.69 -26.71
N VAL A 428 5.15 -5.55 -26.42
CA VAL A 428 4.02 -5.06 -27.23
C VAL A 428 4.47 -4.67 -28.64
N ARG A 429 5.66 -4.06 -28.79
CA ARG A 429 6.23 -3.68 -30.10
C ARG A 429 6.64 -4.90 -30.93
N GLU A 430 6.94 -6.03 -30.28
CA GLU A 430 7.34 -7.30 -30.91
C GLU A 430 6.16 -8.15 -31.40
N LEU A 431 4.92 -7.78 -31.07
CA LEU A 431 3.75 -8.55 -31.49
C LEU A 431 3.62 -8.62 -33.03
N PRO A 432 3.26 -9.78 -33.62
CA PRO A 432 3.10 -9.91 -35.07
C PRO A 432 2.10 -8.93 -35.69
N GLY A 433 1.04 -8.58 -34.94
CA GLY A 433 0.03 -7.60 -35.36
C GLY A 433 0.43 -6.14 -35.17
N PHE A 434 1.57 -5.85 -34.53
CA PHE A 434 2.01 -4.48 -34.25
C PHE A 434 2.18 -3.62 -35.51
N PRO A 435 2.74 -4.09 -36.64
CA PRO A 435 2.87 -3.29 -37.86
C PRO A 435 1.53 -2.78 -38.43
N ALA A 436 0.42 -3.49 -38.18
CA ALA A 436 -0.92 -3.10 -38.61
C ALA A 436 -1.56 -2.01 -37.73
N ILE A 437 -0.96 -1.70 -36.58
CA ILE A 437 -1.45 -0.66 -35.67
C ILE A 437 -1.26 0.73 -36.32
N PRO A 438 -2.23 1.65 -36.17
CA PRO A 438 -2.10 3.01 -36.68
C PRO A 438 -0.79 3.68 -36.29
N ALA A 439 -0.13 4.33 -37.26
CA ALA A 439 1.19 4.93 -37.10
C ALA A 439 1.29 5.87 -35.88
N GLY A 440 0.24 6.64 -35.59
CA GLY A 440 0.24 7.55 -34.44
C GLY A 440 0.30 6.83 -33.09
N LEU A 441 -0.37 5.67 -32.96
CA LEU A 441 -0.31 4.85 -31.74
C LEU A 441 1.06 4.19 -31.59
N ARG A 442 1.64 3.72 -32.70
CA ARG A 442 3.00 3.16 -32.72
C ARG A 442 4.03 4.21 -32.30
N ALA A 443 3.91 5.45 -32.80
CA ALA A 443 4.78 6.56 -32.44
C ALA A 443 4.66 6.94 -30.95
N LEU A 444 3.44 7.03 -30.42
CA LEU A 444 3.22 7.27 -28.99
C LEU A 444 3.80 6.16 -28.11
N LEU A 445 3.64 4.89 -28.52
CA LEU A 445 4.16 3.76 -27.76
C LEU A 445 5.69 3.78 -27.75
N ALA A 446 6.32 4.02 -28.90
CA ALA A 446 7.76 4.19 -29.00
C ALA A 446 8.26 5.38 -28.16
N GLY A 447 7.54 6.51 -28.16
CA GLY A 447 7.81 7.67 -27.32
C GLY A 447 7.80 7.34 -25.83
N TRP A 448 6.77 6.63 -25.35
CA TRP A 448 6.67 6.22 -23.96
C TRP A 448 7.73 5.19 -23.57
N HIS A 449 7.97 4.20 -24.44
CA HIS A 449 8.98 3.20 -24.22
C HIS A 449 10.38 3.82 -24.11
N GLY A 450 10.73 4.73 -25.03
CA GLY A 450 12.01 5.44 -24.98
C GLY A 450 12.14 6.32 -23.73
N LEU A 451 11.09 7.03 -23.33
CA LEU A 451 11.13 7.79 -22.08
C LEU A 451 11.39 6.89 -20.86
N LEU A 452 10.68 5.77 -20.73
CA LEU A 452 10.88 4.87 -19.59
C LEU A 452 12.28 4.23 -19.61
N LEU A 453 12.80 3.86 -20.79
CA LEU A 453 14.17 3.35 -20.92
C LEU A 453 15.21 4.38 -20.47
N ALA A 454 15.05 5.65 -20.87
CA ALA A 454 15.94 6.73 -20.47
C ALA A 454 15.92 6.99 -18.95
N GLU A 455 14.78 6.84 -18.27
CA GLU A 455 14.69 6.97 -16.80
C GLU A 455 15.40 5.82 -16.07
N THR A 456 15.49 4.64 -16.69
CA THR A 456 16.14 3.45 -16.12
C THR A 456 17.56 3.21 -16.66
N ALA A 457 18.06 4.10 -17.53
CA ALA A 457 19.35 3.90 -18.18
C ALA A 457 20.50 4.06 -17.17
N GLU A 458 21.41 3.08 -17.17
CA GLU A 458 22.61 3.08 -16.31
C GLU A 458 23.86 3.56 -17.06
N THR A 459 23.80 3.67 -18.39
CA THR A 459 24.94 4.08 -19.22
C THR A 459 24.55 5.17 -20.21
N ALA A 460 25.51 6.02 -20.57
CA ALA A 460 25.33 7.05 -21.59
C ALA A 460 24.97 6.44 -22.96
N ASP A 461 25.59 5.30 -23.30
CA ASP A 461 25.29 4.56 -24.54
C ASP A 461 23.83 4.11 -24.61
N ALA A 462 23.26 3.65 -23.49
CA ALA A 462 21.85 3.25 -23.42
C ALA A 462 20.92 4.47 -23.65
N VAL A 463 21.28 5.64 -23.10
CA VAL A 463 20.55 6.88 -23.37
C VAL A 463 20.64 7.27 -24.85
N GLN A 464 21.82 7.18 -25.46
CA GLN A 464 22.01 7.54 -26.87
C GLN A 464 21.27 6.59 -27.83
N HIS A 465 21.30 5.29 -27.55
CA HIS A 465 20.51 4.30 -28.29
C HIS A 465 19.01 4.60 -28.19
N THR A 466 18.55 4.95 -26.99
CA THR A 466 17.16 5.34 -26.75
C THR A 466 16.77 6.62 -27.50
N LEU A 467 17.66 7.60 -27.58
CA LEU A 467 17.43 8.81 -28.36
C LEU A 467 17.23 8.50 -29.85
N THR A 468 18.02 7.59 -30.40
CA THR A 468 17.88 7.17 -31.82
C THR A 468 16.50 6.58 -32.09
N ASP A 469 16.03 5.70 -31.20
CA ASP A 469 14.68 5.11 -31.25
C ASP A 469 13.58 6.18 -31.17
N LEU A 470 13.78 7.20 -30.33
CA LEU A 470 12.85 8.32 -30.16
C LEU A 470 12.81 9.25 -31.37
N LEU A 471 13.93 9.48 -32.06
CA LEU A 471 13.96 10.25 -33.31
C LEU A 471 13.15 9.53 -34.40
N GLY A 472 13.26 8.21 -34.51
CA GLY A 472 12.39 7.42 -35.40
C GLY A 472 10.90 7.52 -35.04
N ALA A 473 10.57 7.61 -33.74
CA ALA A 473 9.20 7.86 -33.30
C ALA A 473 8.69 9.26 -33.68
N VAL A 474 9.55 10.28 -33.64
CA VAL A 474 9.23 11.65 -34.09
C VAL A 474 8.91 11.65 -35.59
N ASP A 475 9.72 10.99 -36.42
CA ASP A 475 9.49 10.91 -37.86
C ASP A 475 8.18 10.21 -38.19
N LEU A 476 7.88 9.11 -37.49
CA LEU A 476 6.60 8.42 -37.61
C LEU A 476 5.42 9.30 -37.17
N ALA A 477 5.58 10.07 -36.10
CA ALA A 477 4.55 10.98 -35.61
C ALA A 477 4.30 12.14 -36.59
N ARG A 478 5.33 12.65 -37.25
CA ARG A 478 5.25 13.73 -38.24
C ARG A 478 4.34 13.37 -39.42
N ALA A 479 4.32 12.10 -39.81
CA ALA A 479 3.43 11.59 -40.86
C ALA A 479 1.96 11.43 -40.43
N THR A 480 1.63 11.62 -39.14
CA THR A 480 0.29 11.30 -38.59
C THR A 480 -0.55 12.53 -38.26
N GLY A 481 0.07 13.60 -37.76
CA GLY A 481 -0.63 14.84 -37.42
C GLY A 481 0.02 15.62 -36.26
N PRO A 482 -0.33 16.91 -36.11
CA PRO A 482 0.36 17.84 -35.22
C PRO A 482 0.18 17.49 -33.73
N GLU A 483 -0.97 16.96 -33.32
CA GLU A 483 -1.20 16.57 -31.92
C GLU A 483 -0.32 15.40 -31.47
N THR A 484 -0.22 14.36 -32.30
CA THR A 484 0.62 13.19 -32.02
C THR A 484 2.09 13.59 -32.02
N LEU A 485 2.51 14.37 -33.00
CA LEU A 485 3.87 14.91 -33.10
C LEU A 485 4.23 15.69 -31.84
N LEU A 486 3.39 16.62 -31.39
CA LEU A 486 3.66 17.42 -30.20
C LEU A 486 3.83 16.57 -28.92
N ARG A 487 3.02 15.50 -28.77
CA ARG A 487 3.16 14.57 -27.64
C ARG A 487 4.47 13.80 -27.70
N VAL A 488 4.82 13.26 -28.88
CA VAL A 488 6.06 12.50 -29.05
C VAL A 488 7.27 13.41 -28.84
N LEU A 489 7.26 14.64 -29.38
CA LEU A 489 8.30 15.64 -29.11
C LEU A 489 8.46 15.90 -27.60
N GLY A 490 7.36 16.03 -26.86
CA GLY A 490 7.42 16.22 -25.40
C GLY A 490 8.01 15.01 -24.65
N LEU A 491 7.72 13.78 -25.10
CA LEU A 491 8.34 12.57 -24.54
C LEU A 491 9.84 12.50 -24.89
N THR A 492 10.19 12.80 -26.14
CA THR A 492 11.56 12.80 -26.65
C THR A 492 12.43 13.81 -25.90
N LEU A 493 12.00 15.07 -25.76
CA LEU A 493 12.77 16.08 -25.02
C LEU A 493 12.98 15.70 -23.56
N ARG A 494 11.96 15.09 -22.95
CA ARG A 494 12.06 14.66 -21.56
C ARG A 494 13.09 13.53 -21.39
N ALA A 495 13.19 12.63 -22.35
CA ALA A 495 14.18 11.55 -22.36
C ALA A 495 15.58 12.06 -22.73
N ALA A 496 15.65 12.96 -23.71
CA ALA A 496 16.89 13.52 -24.25
C ALA A 496 17.63 14.46 -23.28
N ARG A 497 17.04 14.79 -22.13
CA ARG A 497 17.71 15.60 -21.10
C ARG A 497 19.06 15.02 -20.64
N PHE A 498 19.22 13.70 -20.75
CA PHE A 498 20.43 12.95 -20.43
C PHE A 498 21.35 12.69 -21.63
N ALA A 499 20.95 13.09 -22.84
CA ALA A 499 21.72 12.84 -24.05
C ALA A 499 22.72 13.97 -24.33
N GLU A 500 23.83 13.63 -24.99
CA GLU A 500 24.88 14.60 -25.38
C GLU A 500 24.52 15.37 -26.65
N ASP A 501 23.70 14.80 -27.53
CA ASP A 501 23.40 15.32 -28.86
C ASP A 501 22.39 16.49 -28.85
N ARG A 502 22.87 17.67 -28.45
CA ARG A 502 22.05 18.89 -28.38
C ARG A 502 21.67 19.42 -29.76
N GLU A 503 22.53 19.22 -30.75
CA GLU A 503 22.26 19.65 -32.13
C GLU A 503 21.04 18.93 -32.71
N ALA A 504 20.86 17.64 -32.40
CA ALA A 504 19.67 16.91 -32.79
C ALA A 504 18.41 17.35 -32.03
N VAL A 505 18.53 17.76 -30.76
CA VAL A 505 17.39 17.98 -29.85
C VAL A 505 16.85 19.43 -29.90
N ALA A 506 17.71 20.43 -30.10
CA ALA A 506 17.31 21.83 -30.12
C ALA A 506 16.26 22.17 -31.21
N PRO A 507 16.36 21.68 -32.46
CA PRO A 507 15.34 21.90 -33.48
C PRO A 507 13.97 21.31 -33.09
N LEU A 508 13.96 20.13 -32.47
CA LEU A 508 12.75 19.47 -31.98
C LEU A 508 12.05 20.29 -30.89
N CYS A 509 12.84 20.95 -30.03
CA CYS A 509 12.32 21.84 -29.01
C CYS A 509 11.66 23.10 -29.61
N ALA A 510 12.28 23.70 -30.63
CA ALA A 510 11.71 24.82 -31.36
C ALA A 510 10.41 24.42 -32.10
N GLU A 511 10.42 23.29 -32.82
CA GLU A 511 9.24 22.73 -33.50
C GLU A 511 8.08 22.51 -32.52
N GLY A 512 8.37 21.90 -31.36
CA GLY A 512 7.36 21.64 -30.33
C GLY A 512 6.76 22.90 -29.71
N ARG A 513 7.54 23.97 -29.51
CA ARG A 513 7.01 25.27 -29.06
C ARG A 513 6.03 25.87 -30.07
N GLU A 514 6.39 25.86 -31.34
CA GLU A 514 5.54 26.43 -32.39
C GLU A 514 4.25 25.62 -32.57
N LEU A 515 4.34 24.29 -32.54
CA LEU A 515 3.17 23.41 -32.55
C LEU A 515 2.28 23.62 -31.33
N ALA A 516 2.86 23.72 -30.12
CA ALA A 516 2.09 23.99 -28.90
C ALA A 516 1.34 25.33 -28.97
N ARG A 517 1.98 26.36 -29.53
CA ARG A 517 1.36 27.67 -29.76
C ARG A 517 0.21 27.58 -30.77
N THR A 518 0.44 26.93 -31.90
CA THR A 518 -0.55 26.77 -32.97
C THR A 518 -1.78 25.99 -32.49
N LEU A 519 -1.56 24.95 -31.68
CA LEU A 519 -2.64 24.12 -31.12
C LEU A 519 -3.31 24.77 -29.88
N GLY A 520 -2.78 25.87 -29.36
CA GLY A 520 -3.27 26.51 -28.13
C GLY A 520 -3.04 25.68 -26.85
N TRP A 521 -2.05 24.78 -26.85
CA TRP A 521 -1.74 23.91 -25.70
C TRP A 521 -0.77 24.61 -24.75
N GLU A 522 -1.25 25.63 -24.04
CA GLU A 522 -0.42 26.54 -23.23
C GLU A 522 0.40 25.83 -22.14
N VAL A 523 -0.15 24.80 -21.48
CA VAL A 523 0.58 23.99 -20.49
C VAL A 523 1.75 23.26 -21.14
N THR A 524 1.57 22.74 -22.35
CA THR A 524 2.63 22.08 -23.11
C THR A 524 3.66 23.10 -23.56
N LEU A 525 3.23 24.27 -24.05
CA LEU A 525 4.12 25.38 -24.41
C LEU A 525 5.04 25.77 -23.24
N ALA A 526 4.50 25.94 -22.04
CA ALA A 526 5.29 26.25 -20.85
C ALA A 526 6.39 25.21 -20.58
N ARG A 527 6.11 23.91 -20.78
CA ARG A 527 7.12 22.84 -20.64
C ARG A 527 8.22 22.95 -21.69
N PHE A 528 7.85 23.21 -22.94
CA PHE A 528 8.83 23.42 -24.00
C PHE A 528 9.67 24.68 -23.80
N GLU A 529 9.13 25.75 -23.21
CA GLU A 529 9.91 26.92 -22.79
C GLU A 529 10.92 26.55 -21.68
N VAL A 530 10.51 25.78 -20.66
CA VAL A 530 11.48 25.27 -19.67
C VAL A 530 12.57 24.43 -20.32
N TRP A 531 12.23 23.52 -21.23
CA TRP A 531 13.23 22.70 -21.94
C TRP A 531 14.16 23.54 -22.82
N SER A 532 13.65 24.60 -23.46
CA SER A 532 14.50 25.54 -24.20
C SER A 532 15.51 26.22 -23.27
N GLY A 533 15.07 26.62 -22.07
CA GLY A 533 15.95 27.14 -21.04
C GLY A 533 16.98 26.12 -20.55
N MET A 534 16.57 24.87 -20.32
CA MET A 534 17.48 23.79 -19.91
C MET A 534 18.57 23.52 -20.95
N LEU A 535 18.20 23.45 -22.23
CA LEU A 535 19.15 23.26 -23.33
C LEU A 535 20.14 24.43 -23.43
N ALA A 536 19.66 25.66 -23.27
CA ALA A 536 20.52 26.85 -23.21
C ALA A 536 21.48 26.81 -22.02
N HIS A 537 20.97 26.48 -20.83
CA HIS A 537 21.79 26.36 -19.61
C HIS A 537 22.88 25.31 -19.76
N GLN A 538 22.50 24.12 -20.25
CA GLN A 538 23.41 23.05 -20.63
C GLN A 538 24.48 23.54 -21.62
N GLY A 539 24.06 24.31 -22.64
CA GLY A 539 24.88 24.98 -23.66
C GLY A 539 25.75 26.13 -23.17
N ALA A 540 25.75 26.42 -21.87
CA ALA A 540 26.47 27.53 -21.26
C ALA A 540 25.95 28.93 -21.63
N ASP A 541 24.74 29.05 -22.21
CA ASP A 541 24.07 30.33 -22.48
C ASP A 541 23.10 30.68 -21.33
N LEU A 542 23.59 31.43 -20.34
CA LEU A 542 22.80 31.83 -19.18
C LEU A 542 21.72 32.86 -19.52
N ASP A 543 21.98 33.78 -20.46
CA ASP A 543 21.04 34.81 -20.85
C ASP A 543 19.80 34.19 -21.50
N GLU A 544 19.99 33.24 -22.40
CA GLU A 544 18.89 32.51 -23.01
C GLU A 544 18.17 31.61 -21.99
N ALA A 545 18.91 30.96 -21.09
CA ALA A 545 18.32 30.17 -20.01
C ALA A 545 17.40 31.01 -19.11
N HIS A 546 17.85 32.20 -18.70
CA HIS A 546 17.07 33.15 -17.90
C HIS A 546 15.83 33.64 -18.66
N ARG A 547 15.96 34.03 -19.93
CA ARG A 547 14.82 34.48 -20.75
C ARG A 547 13.73 33.43 -20.82
N TRP A 548 14.08 32.18 -21.14
CA TRP A 548 13.11 31.09 -21.23
C TRP A 548 12.53 30.70 -19.88
N GLY A 549 13.35 30.68 -18.82
CA GLY A 549 12.88 30.40 -17.45
C GLY A 549 11.82 31.40 -16.98
N VAL A 550 12.06 32.71 -17.19
CA VAL A 550 11.11 33.78 -16.82
C VAL A 550 9.84 33.71 -17.66
N SER A 551 9.95 33.43 -18.97
CA SER A 551 8.78 33.23 -19.84
C SER A 551 7.90 32.07 -19.35
N ALA A 552 8.52 30.92 -19.10
CA ALA A 552 7.83 29.73 -18.63
C ALA A 552 7.16 29.94 -17.27
N TYR A 553 7.82 30.63 -16.34
CA TYR A 553 7.26 30.97 -15.03
C TYR A 553 6.03 31.87 -15.17
N ARG A 554 6.11 32.95 -15.97
CA ARG A 554 4.97 33.86 -16.19
C ARG A 554 3.79 33.14 -16.83
N LEU A 555 4.06 32.22 -17.76
CA LEU A 555 3.02 31.39 -18.37
C LEU A 555 2.42 30.42 -17.33
N ALA A 556 3.24 29.75 -16.53
CA ALA A 556 2.79 28.83 -15.49
C ALA A 556 1.95 29.52 -14.39
N GLN A 557 2.31 30.76 -14.00
CA GLN A 557 1.52 31.57 -13.07
C GLN A 557 0.11 31.86 -13.61
N ARG A 558 -0.01 32.23 -14.89
CA ARG A 558 -1.32 32.51 -15.50
C ARG A 558 -2.19 31.26 -15.60
N LEU A 559 -1.57 30.10 -15.80
CA LEU A 559 -2.26 28.83 -15.98
C LEU A 559 -2.76 28.19 -14.68
N ASP A 560 -2.20 28.57 -13.52
CA ASP A 560 -2.47 27.97 -12.21
C ASP A 560 -2.39 26.42 -12.24
N ASP A 561 -1.46 25.87 -13.03
CA ASP A 561 -1.22 24.43 -13.12
C ASP A 561 0.03 24.05 -12.30
N PRO A 562 -0.13 23.30 -11.18
CA PRO A 562 0.99 22.96 -10.31
C PRO A 562 2.12 22.21 -11.01
N SER A 563 1.85 21.45 -12.06
CA SER A 563 2.89 20.62 -12.68
C SER A 563 3.89 21.44 -13.48
N VAL A 564 3.46 22.50 -14.14
CA VAL A 564 4.35 23.42 -14.87
C VAL A 564 4.90 24.50 -13.96
N PHE A 565 4.14 24.91 -12.95
CA PHE A 565 4.60 25.85 -11.94
C PHE A 565 5.80 25.31 -11.16
N LEU A 566 5.73 24.07 -10.67
CA LEU A 566 6.85 23.42 -9.98
C LEU A 566 8.09 23.32 -10.88
N VAL A 567 7.90 22.96 -12.15
CA VAL A 567 9.01 22.74 -13.08
C VAL A 567 9.68 24.05 -13.49
N ALA A 568 8.90 25.11 -13.75
CA ALA A 568 9.43 26.43 -14.08
C ALA A 568 10.15 27.07 -12.87
N CYS A 569 9.57 26.98 -11.67
CA CYS A 569 10.21 27.50 -10.46
C CYS A 569 11.48 26.74 -10.11
N GLY A 570 11.44 25.40 -10.16
CA GLY A 570 12.61 24.55 -9.94
C GLY A 570 13.74 24.86 -10.92
N PHE A 571 13.41 25.07 -12.20
CA PHE A 571 14.39 25.48 -13.20
C PHE A 571 15.01 26.85 -12.88
N LEU A 572 14.19 27.87 -12.64
CA LEU A 572 14.70 29.22 -12.32
C LEU A 572 15.59 29.23 -11.07
N ARG A 573 15.19 28.53 -10.00
CA ARG A 573 16.02 28.43 -8.79
C ARG A 573 17.32 27.65 -9.02
N SER A 574 17.38 26.78 -10.02
CA SER A 574 18.63 26.08 -10.37
C SER A 574 19.64 26.95 -11.14
N LEU A 575 19.20 28.08 -11.71
CA LEU A 575 20.07 28.98 -12.46
C LEU A 575 20.81 29.93 -11.52
N PRO A 576 22.12 30.21 -11.77
CA PRO A 576 22.82 31.30 -11.09
C PRO A 576 22.05 32.63 -11.23
N GLY A 577 21.77 33.30 -10.12
CA GLY A 577 21.00 34.56 -10.09
C GLY A 577 19.53 34.44 -10.52
N GLY A 578 19.02 33.24 -10.77
CA GLY A 578 17.67 33.05 -11.30
C GLY A 578 16.56 33.43 -10.31
N ALA A 579 16.83 33.33 -9.00
CA ALA A 579 15.91 33.80 -7.95
C ALA A 579 15.77 35.32 -7.93
N ASP A 580 16.81 36.06 -8.31
CA ASP A 580 16.81 37.53 -8.30
C ASP A 580 16.01 38.12 -9.49
N LEU A 581 15.79 37.34 -10.54
CA LEU A 581 15.04 37.75 -11.72
C LEU A 581 13.52 37.83 -11.48
N VAL A 582 13.03 37.18 -10.44
CA VAL A 582 11.61 37.04 -10.13
C VAL A 582 11.41 37.25 -8.62
N PRO A 583 11.01 38.46 -8.19
CA PRO A 583 10.88 38.79 -6.77
C PRO A 583 9.91 37.86 -6.00
N ASP A 584 8.87 37.37 -6.67
CA ASP A 584 7.82 36.52 -6.08
C ASP A 584 8.08 35.02 -6.32
N LEU A 585 9.33 34.61 -6.54
CA LEU A 585 9.67 33.21 -6.76
C LEU A 585 9.54 32.40 -5.46
N PRO A 586 8.65 31.39 -5.38
CA PRO A 586 8.40 30.66 -4.14
C PRO A 586 9.64 29.96 -3.59
N ALA A 587 9.77 29.91 -2.26
CA ALA A 587 10.81 29.18 -1.56
C ALA A 587 10.74 27.66 -1.82
N TYR A 588 11.86 26.96 -1.59
CA TYR A 588 11.92 25.51 -1.80
C TYR A 588 10.90 24.75 -0.93
N GLU A 589 10.66 25.20 0.30
CA GLU A 589 9.67 24.60 1.21
C GLU A 589 8.26 24.64 0.62
N GLU A 590 7.88 25.77 0.00
CA GLU A 590 6.58 25.95 -0.63
C GLU A 590 6.42 25.04 -1.86
N LEU A 591 7.47 24.96 -2.69
CA LEU A 591 7.50 24.09 -3.87
C LEU A 591 7.44 22.62 -3.47
N LEU A 592 8.20 22.19 -2.46
CA LEU A 592 8.17 20.81 -1.96
C LEU A 592 6.81 20.48 -1.32
N SER A 593 6.22 21.41 -0.58
CA SER A 593 4.88 21.25 -0.02
C SER A 593 3.83 21.09 -1.13
N LEU A 594 3.90 21.89 -2.20
CA LEU A 594 3.04 21.75 -3.38
C LEU A 594 3.27 20.42 -4.11
N ALA A 595 4.52 20.00 -4.31
CA ALA A 595 4.86 18.72 -4.92
C ALA A 595 4.28 17.54 -4.13
N ARG A 596 4.41 17.56 -2.80
CA ARG A 596 3.83 16.53 -1.91
C ARG A 596 2.30 16.51 -1.96
N ARG A 597 1.65 17.68 -1.86
CA ARG A 597 0.17 17.78 -1.94
C ARG A 597 -0.40 17.32 -3.28
N THR A 598 0.35 17.52 -4.37
CA THR A 598 -0.07 17.12 -5.72
C THR A 598 0.40 15.72 -6.12
N GLY A 599 1.13 15.02 -5.24
CA GLY A 599 1.68 13.70 -5.52
C GLY A 599 2.77 13.68 -6.61
N ASN A 600 3.33 14.84 -6.99
CA ASN A 600 4.30 14.95 -8.07
C ASN A 600 5.71 14.57 -7.61
N ARG A 601 5.94 13.26 -7.50
CA ARG A 601 7.21 12.68 -7.05
C ARG A 601 8.40 13.05 -7.94
N HIS A 602 8.18 13.22 -9.24
CA HIS A 602 9.24 13.65 -10.17
C HIS A 602 9.72 15.07 -9.88
N ALA A 603 8.79 16.00 -9.70
CA ALA A 603 9.15 17.36 -9.31
C ALA A 603 9.83 17.39 -7.94
N GLN A 604 9.33 16.58 -6.99
CA GLN A 604 9.95 16.45 -5.67
C GLN A 604 11.39 15.92 -5.77
N ALA A 605 11.61 14.81 -6.48
CA ALA A 605 12.93 14.19 -6.65
C ALA A 605 13.94 15.12 -7.34
N TRP A 606 13.47 16.07 -8.14
CA TRP A 606 14.32 17.07 -8.79
C TRP A 606 14.56 18.33 -7.95
N ILE A 607 13.53 18.89 -7.31
CA ILE A 607 13.62 20.14 -6.53
C ILE A 607 14.35 19.91 -5.21
N GLN A 608 14.14 18.76 -4.59
CA GLN A 608 14.63 18.49 -3.23
C GLN A 608 16.16 18.43 -3.11
N PRO A 609 16.91 17.84 -4.06
CA PRO A 609 18.36 17.94 -4.06
C PRO A 609 18.88 19.37 -4.29
N LEU A 610 18.15 20.20 -5.05
CA LEU A 610 18.50 21.62 -5.21
C LEU A 610 18.36 22.37 -3.88
N ALA A 611 17.31 22.08 -3.11
CA ALA A 611 17.15 22.59 -1.75
C ALA A 611 18.27 22.09 -0.81
N ALA A 612 18.73 20.85 -0.97
CA ALA A 612 19.85 20.31 -0.20
C ALA A 612 21.17 21.04 -0.51
N LEU A 613 21.43 21.37 -1.78
CA LEU A 613 22.59 22.16 -2.18
C LEU A 613 22.54 23.59 -1.61
N ASP A 614 21.36 24.21 -1.56
CA ASP A 614 21.15 25.53 -0.96
C ASP A 614 21.41 25.50 0.56
N ALA A 615 20.89 24.48 1.25
CA ALA A 615 21.14 24.25 2.68
C ALA A 615 22.64 24.01 2.96
N ILE A 616 23.36 23.29 2.08
CA ILE A 616 24.83 23.16 2.16
C ILE A 616 25.51 24.54 2.05
N GLY A 617 25.06 25.38 1.10
CA GLY A 617 25.56 26.75 0.94
C GLY A 617 25.33 27.63 2.17
N ALA A 618 24.20 27.42 2.86
CA ALA A 618 23.86 28.09 4.12
C ALA A 618 24.55 27.48 5.36
N GLY A 619 25.24 26.34 5.23
CA GLY A 619 25.92 25.64 6.31
C GLY A 619 25.04 24.70 7.15
N ASP A 620 23.77 24.50 6.79
CA ASP A 620 22.86 23.57 7.47
C ASP A 620 23.00 22.14 6.91
N LEU A 621 24.09 21.48 7.33
CA LEU A 621 24.40 20.11 6.90
C LEU A 621 23.35 19.07 7.35
N PRO A 622 22.77 19.14 8.58
CA PRO A 622 21.68 18.25 8.98
C PRO A 622 20.46 18.34 8.07
N ALA A 623 19.97 19.55 7.78
CA ALA A 623 18.82 19.72 6.88
C ALA A 623 19.14 19.21 5.46
N ALA A 624 20.34 19.48 4.95
CA ALA A 624 20.77 18.98 3.66
C ALA A 624 20.81 17.44 3.59
N ALA A 625 21.31 16.79 4.65
CA ALA A 625 21.34 15.33 4.75
C ALA A 625 19.93 14.73 4.78
N ASP A 626 18.99 15.32 5.52
CA ASP A 626 17.60 14.86 5.59
C ASP A 626 16.89 15.00 4.23
N LEU A 627 17.11 16.13 3.54
CA LEU A 627 16.58 16.37 2.20
C LEU A 627 17.11 15.35 1.20
N ALA A 628 18.42 15.06 1.21
CA ALA A 628 19.02 14.03 0.37
C ALA A 628 18.46 12.62 0.70
N ALA A 629 18.35 12.29 1.99
CA ALA A 629 17.86 10.99 2.44
C ALA A 629 16.41 10.70 2.01
N GLU A 630 15.53 11.71 2.02
CA GLU A 630 14.14 11.51 1.59
C GLU A 630 14.05 11.18 0.09
N VAL A 631 14.89 11.77 -0.77
CA VAL A 631 14.95 11.40 -2.19
C VAL A 631 15.50 9.99 -2.38
N ILE A 632 16.55 9.61 -1.65
CA ILE A 632 17.11 8.25 -1.72
C ILE A 632 16.07 7.20 -1.27
N ARG A 633 15.28 7.50 -0.22
CA ARG A 633 14.16 6.64 0.20
C ARG A 633 13.10 6.51 -0.90
N MET A 634 12.75 7.62 -1.57
CA MET A 634 11.81 7.59 -2.70
C MET A 634 12.35 6.74 -3.85
N GLY A 635 13.59 6.97 -4.28
CA GLY A 635 14.27 6.21 -5.33
C GLY A 635 14.30 4.71 -5.02
N ARG A 636 14.68 4.33 -3.80
CA ARG A 636 14.67 2.94 -3.34
C ARG A 636 13.27 2.32 -3.38
N SER A 637 12.25 3.03 -2.89
CA SER A 637 10.87 2.53 -2.85
C SER A 637 10.24 2.34 -4.23
N ALA A 638 10.72 3.11 -5.21
CA ALA A 638 10.22 3.13 -6.58
C ALA A 638 11.10 2.32 -7.54
N GLU A 639 12.22 1.77 -7.07
CA GLU A 639 13.30 1.20 -7.89
C GLU A 639 13.80 2.17 -8.97
N ALA A 640 13.72 3.47 -8.69
CA ALA A 640 14.11 4.57 -9.56
C ALA A 640 15.51 5.07 -9.18
N TRP A 641 16.53 4.25 -9.42
CA TRP A 641 17.91 4.53 -8.97
C TRP A 641 18.52 5.78 -9.59
N GLY A 642 18.06 6.20 -10.77
CA GLY A 642 18.43 7.49 -11.37
C GLY A 642 18.15 8.70 -10.47
N TRP A 643 17.20 8.61 -9.53
CA TRP A 643 16.91 9.69 -8.57
C TRP A 643 17.95 9.80 -7.45
N CYS A 644 18.78 8.78 -7.22
CA CYS A 644 19.73 8.76 -6.11
C CYS A 644 21.04 9.52 -6.41
N GLY A 645 21.38 9.75 -7.69
CA GLY A 645 22.66 10.33 -8.07
C GLY A 645 22.93 11.73 -7.47
N ILE A 646 22.04 12.70 -7.70
CA ILE A 646 22.23 14.07 -7.17
C ILE A 646 22.19 14.11 -5.63
N PRO A 647 21.29 13.40 -4.92
CA PRO A 647 21.38 13.24 -3.47
C PRO A 647 22.73 12.71 -2.98
N ILE A 648 23.33 11.72 -3.65
CA ILE A 648 24.65 11.19 -3.29
C ILE A 648 25.74 12.24 -3.53
N VAL A 649 25.64 13.08 -4.57
CA VAL A 649 26.53 14.25 -4.74
C VAL A 649 26.43 15.20 -3.54
N CYS A 650 25.22 15.45 -3.03
CA CYS A 650 25.02 16.27 -1.83
C CYS A 650 25.70 15.66 -0.61
N LEU A 651 25.57 14.34 -0.40
CA LEU A 651 26.22 13.63 0.70
C LEU A 651 27.75 13.61 0.57
N ALA A 652 28.29 13.44 -0.64
CA ALA A 652 29.73 13.58 -0.91
C ALA A 652 30.23 14.98 -0.51
N ARG A 653 29.47 16.03 -0.86
CA ARG A 653 29.81 17.41 -0.48
C ARG A 653 29.75 17.63 1.03
N ILE A 654 28.78 17.03 1.72
CA ILE A 654 28.70 17.08 3.19
C ILE A 654 29.91 16.39 3.82
N ALA A 655 30.29 15.20 3.35
CA ALA A 655 31.49 14.50 3.81
C ALA A 655 32.76 15.33 3.58
N ALA A 656 32.86 16.01 2.43
CA ALA A 656 33.95 16.93 2.13
C ALA A 656 34.07 18.08 3.13
N LEU A 657 32.95 18.72 3.48
CA LEU A 657 32.88 19.82 4.45
C LEU A 657 33.20 19.36 5.88
N ARG A 658 32.84 18.12 6.22
CA ARG A 658 33.18 17.47 7.49
C ARG A 658 34.59 16.90 7.54
N ARG A 659 35.34 16.98 6.42
CA ARG A 659 36.70 16.43 6.24
C ARG A 659 36.77 14.91 6.39
N GLU A 660 35.70 14.22 6.06
CA GLU A 660 35.58 12.75 6.10
C GLU A 660 36.03 12.16 4.74
N THR A 661 37.34 12.23 4.45
CA THR A 661 37.90 11.91 3.12
C THR A 661 37.60 10.51 2.60
N GLU A 662 37.64 9.50 3.48
CA GLU A 662 37.34 8.12 3.07
C GLU A 662 35.88 7.98 2.63
N GLN A 663 34.95 8.59 3.38
CA GLN A 663 33.54 8.58 3.06
C GLN A 663 33.22 9.39 1.79
N GLU A 664 33.87 10.54 1.61
CA GLU A 664 33.77 11.34 0.38
C GLU A 664 34.23 10.53 -0.84
N ALA A 665 35.42 9.90 -0.78
CA ALA A 665 35.94 9.04 -1.84
C ALA A 665 35.00 7.87 -2.15
N ARG A 666 34.39 7.28 -1.11
CA ARG A 666 33.42 6.20 -1.24
C ARG A 666 32.13 6.64 -1.93
N PHE A 667 31.60 7.82 -1.63
CA PHE A 667 30.46 8.38 -2.37
C PHE A 667 30.81 8.70 -3.83
N HIS A 668 32.02 9.21 -4.09
CA HIS A 668 32.49 9.39 -5.48
C HIS A 668 32.59 8.06 -6.23
N GLY A 669 33.00 6.99 -5.54
CA GLY A 669 32.95 5.62 -6.05
C GLY A 669 31.54 5.19 -6.45
N MET A 670 30.55 5.38 -5.56
CA MET A 670 29.13 5.09 -5.86
C MET A 670 28.62 5.88 -7.08
N LEU A 671 29.08 7.12 -7.24
CA LEU A 671 28.71 8.00 -8.35
C LEU A 671 29.38 7.64 -9.68
N ALA A 672 30.46 6.85 -9.68
CA ALA A 672 31.20 6.49 -10.90
C ALA A 672 30.31 5.83 -11.95
N VAL A 673 29.28 5.09 -11.52
CA VAL A 673 28.28 4.44 -12.38
C VAL A 673 27.23 5.44 -12.88
N HIS A 674 26.84 6.41 -12.05
CA HIS A 674 25.74 7.33 -12.35
C HIS A 674 26.17 8.58 -13.13
N LEU A 675 27.40 9.05 -12.95
CA LEU A 675 27.87 10.31 -13.51
C LEU A 675 27.89 10.34 -15.04
N PRO A 676 28.30 9.29 -15.77
CA PRO A 676 28.25 9.31 -17.24
C PRO A 676 26.85 9.62 -17.79
N VAL A 677 25.79 9.17 -17.10
CA VAL A 677 24.39 9.44 -17.49
C VAL A 677 23.95 10.87 -17.13
N LEU A 678 24.41 11.40 -16.00
CA LEU A 678 24.03 12.73 -15.52
C LEU A 678 24.84 13.86 -16.18
N ARG A 679 26.07 13.58 -16.57
CA ARG A 679 27.04 14.56 -17.08
C ARG A 679 26.48 15.41 -18.22
N PRO A 680 25.79 14.86 -19.24
CA PRO A 680 25.27 15.66 -20.37
C PRO A 680 24.24 16.71 -19.94
N SER A 681 23.53 16.43 -18.85
CA SER A 681 22.50 17.32 -18.28
C SER A 681 23.06 18.51 -17.49
N VAL A 682 24.36 18.51 -17.19
CA VAL A 682 25.02 19.47 -16.31
C VAL A 682 25.86 20.44 -17.14
N PRO A 683 25.83 21.77 -16.88
CA PRO A 683 26.62 22.72 -17.66
C PRO A 683 28.14 22.56 -17.43
N PRO A 684 28.99 22.92 -18.41
CA PRO A 684 30.44 22.67 -18.36
C PRO A 684 31.18 23.24 -17.14
N TRP A 685 30.73 24.37 -16.58
CA TRP A 685 31.34 24.92 -15.35
C TRP A 685 31.05 24.07 -14.11
N THR A 686 29.86 23.46 -14.02
CA THR A 686 29.49 22.61 -12.89
C THR A 686 30.19 21.25 -12.99
N GLN A 687 30.35 20.73 -14.21
CA GLN A 687 31.18 19.54 -14.44
C GLN A 687 32.62 19.78 -13.99
N ARG A 688 33.23 20.90 -14.40
CA ARG A 688 34.59 21.27 -13.97
C ARG A 688 34.72 21.42 -12.45
N ALA A 689 33.72 22.04 -11.80
CA ALA A 689 33.72 22.18 -10.34
C ALA A 689 33.65 20.82 -9.62
N TYR A 690 32.89 19.86 -10.16
CA TYR A 690 32.85 18.50 -9.64
C TYR A 690 34.18 17.76 -9.83
N GLU A 691 34.78 17.85 -11.02
CA GLU A 691 36.07 17.23 -11.32
C GLU A 691 37.18 17.75 -10.40
N GLN A 692 37.23 19.07 -10.18
CA GLN A 692 38.14 19.70 -9.22
C GLN A 692 37.92 19.20 -7.79
N ALA A 693 36.66 19.06 -7.35
CA ALA A 693 36.37 18.52 -6.01
C ALA A 693 36.86 17.07 -5.87
N LEU A 694 36.68 16.25 -6.89
CA LEU A 694 37.17 14.86 -6.91
C LEU A 694 38.71 14.79 -6.88
N GLU A 695 39.40 15.68 -7.61
CA GLU A 695 40.86 15.79 -7.56
C GLU A 695 41.35 16.18 -6.16
N VAL A 696 40.72 17.18 -5.53
CA VAL A 696 41.02 17.58 -4.15
C VAL A 696 40.80 16.43 -3.17
N CYS A 697 39.72 15.66 -3.33
CA CYS A 697 39.48 14.46 -2.51
C CYS A 697 40.58 13.42 -2.71
N ARG A 698 41.04 13.20 -3.95
CA ARG A 698 42.11 12.26 -4.28
C ARG A 698 43.44 12.67 -3.66
N GLU A 699 43.81 13.94 -3.79
CA GLU A 699 45.03 14.49 -3.18
C GLU A 699 45.01 14.37 -1.66
N ARG A 700 43.87 14.69 -1.02
CA ARG A 700 43.70 14.59 0.43
C ARG A 700 43.69 13.14 0.93
N GLY A 701 43.18 12.21 0.12
CA GLY A 701 43.05 10.79 0.47
C GLY A 701 44.32 9.97 0.24
N GLY A 702 45.23 10.41 -0.64
CA GLY A 702 46.48 9.72 -0.91
C GLY A 702 46.26 8.22 -1.20
N ALA A 703 46.99 7.36 -0.47
CA ALA A 703 46.94 5.91 -0.66
C ALA A 703 45.60 5.25 -0.29
N THR A 704 44.73 5.89 0.50
CA THR A 704 43.43 5.30 0.90
C THR A 704 42.30 5.65 -0.07
N PHE A 705 42.51 6.62 -0.98
CA PHE A 705 41.49 7.06 -1.94
C PHE A 705 41.04 5.90 -2.84
N ASP A 706 41.98 5.21 -3.49
CA ASP A 706 41.65 4.17 -4.48
C ASP A 706 40.84 3.04 -3.86
N ALA A 707 41.20 2.62 -2.64
CA ALA A 707 40.50 1.57 -1.91
C ALA A 707 39.06 1.99 -1.56
N ALA A 708 38.86 3.21 -1.04
CA ALA A 708 37.54 3.72 -0.69
C ALA A 708 36.66 3.95 -1.92
N PHE A 709 37.24 4.51 -2.99
CA PHE A 709 36.56 4.72 -4.27
C PHE A 709 36.12 3.39 -4.89
N LEU A 710 37.01 2.39 -4.96
CA LEU A 710 36.67 1.06 -5.47
C LEU A 710 35.60 0.38 -4.60
N ALA A 711 35.68 0.51 -3.28
CA ALA A 711 34.66 -0.03 -2.39
C ALA A 711 33.28 0.56 -2.71
N GLY A 712 33.19 1.88 -2.89
CA GLY A 712 31.97 2.56 -3.31
C GLY A 712 31.48 2.11 -4.70
N ALA A 713 32.38 2.00 -5.68
CA ALA A 713 32.06 1.59 -7.03
C ALA A 713 31.60 0.12 -7.15
N SER A 714 31.96 -0.72 -6.17
CA SER A 714 31.54 -2.13 -6.12
C SER A 714 30.15 -2.35 -5.53
N LEU A 715 29.52 -1.30 -4.99
CA LEU A 715 28.20 -1.41 -4.36
C LEU A 715 27.09 -1.52 -5.42
N THR A 716 26.14 -2.41 -5.15
CA THR A 716 24.86 -2.41 -5.88
C THR A 716 24.08 -1.12 -5.57
N HIS A 717 23.15 -0.71 -6.43
CA HIS A 717 22.30 0.46 -6.16
C HIS A 717 21.57 0.39 -4.82
N ARG A 718 21.12 -0.81 -4.42
CA ARG A 718 20.47 -1.03 -3.13
C ARG A 718 21.44 -0.79 -1.97
N SER A 719 22.62 -1.40 -2.01
CA SER A 719 23.64 -1.25 -0.97
C SER A 719 24.16 0.19 -0.88
N ALA A 720 24.36 0.86 -2.02
CA ALA A 720 24.76 2.26 -2.08
C ALA A 720 23.70 3.17 -1.42
N ALA A 721 22.41 2.92 -1.71
CA ALA A 721 21.32 3.67 -1.07
C ALA A 721 21.23 3.42 0.43
N GLU A 722 21.41 2.17 0.89
CA GLU A 722 21.44 1.83 2.33
C GLU A 722 22.58 2.53 3.06
N GLU A 723 23.79 2.50 2.50
CA GLU A 723 24.96 3.16 3.08
C GLU A 723 24.79 4.68 3.11
N ALA A 724 24.29 5.27 2.01
CA ALA A 724 24.00 6.70 1.93
C ALA A 724 22.93 7.15 2.95
N LEU A 725 21.88 6.33 3.17
CA LEU A 725 20.86 6.60 4.18
C LEU A 725 21.41 6.50 5.61
N ALA A 726 22.26 5.50 5.87
CA ALA A 726 22.91 5.34 7.16
C ALA A 726 23.79 6.56 7.48
N TYR A 727 24.57 7.03 6.50
CA TYR A 727 25.40 8.23 6.63
C TYR A 727 24.56 9.50 6.84
N ALA A 728 23.50 9.71 6.05
CA ALA A 728 22.65 10.87 6.24
C ALA A 728 22.07 10.94 7.66
N ALA A 729 21.70 9.78 8.24
CA ALA A 729 21.22 9.69 9.61
C ALA A 729 22.31 10.01 10.66
N THR A 730 23.59 9.73 10.41
CA THR A 730 24.68 10.14 11.32
C THR A 730 24.88 11.65 11.29
N VAL A 731 24.83 12.27 10.11
CA VAL A 731 24.92 13.72 9.95
C VAL A 731 23.77 14.41 10.67
N ALA A 732 22.53 13.93 10.50
CA ALA A 732 21.36 14.47 11.20
C ALA A 732 21.51 14.41 12.73
N ARG A 733 21.99 13.27 13.27
CA ARG A 733 22.22 13.07 14.72
C ARG A 733 23.38 13.88 15.29
N SER A 734 24.39 14.23 14.48
CA SER A 734 25.54 14.99 14.97
C SER A 734 25.22 16.44 15.41
N SER A 735 23.97 16.89 15.22
CA SER A 735 23.43 18.17 15.69
C SER A 735 22.84 18.13 17.12
N THR A 736 22.57 16.94 17.69
CA THR A 736 22.03 16.84 19.07
C THR A 736 23.11 16.84 20.16
N GLY A 737 24.34 17.18 19.80
CA GLY A 737 25.51 17.29 20.69
C GLY A 737 25.64 18.60 21.47
N HIS A 738 24.52 19.25 21.83
CA HIS A 738 24.51 20.08 23.04
C HIS A 738 24.03 19.19 24.18
N GLU A 739 24.91 19.01 25.16
CA GLU A 739 24.72 18.21 26.37
C GLU A 739 23.31 18.41 26.96
N PRO A 740 22.54 17.33 27.26
CA PRO A 740 21.36 17.49 28.10
C PRO A 740 21.87 18.01 29.46
N PRO A 741 21.33 19.11 30.02
CA PRO A 741 21.78 19.54 31.33
C PRO A 741 21.52 18.42 32.33
N ALA A 742 22.57 18.03 33.05
CA ALA A 742 22.46 17.15 34.20
C ALA A 742 21.41 17.70 35.18
N PRO A 743 20.68 16.82 35.91
CA PRO A 743 19.54 17.24 36.71
C PRO A 743 20.00 18.15 37.85
N ALA A 744 19.75 19.45 37.73
CA ALA A 744 19.78 20.35 38.86
C ALA A 744 18.52 20.10 39.70
N GLU A 745 18.75 19.85 40.99
CA GLU A 745 17.75 19.68 42.03
C GLU A 745 16.64 20.73 41.91
N GLN A 746 15.39 20.28 42.01
CA GLN A 746 14.21 21.13 42.00
C GLN A 746 14.23 22.09 43.20
N PRO A 747 14.13 23.41 43.00
CA PRO A 747 13.38 24.26 43.90
C PRO A 747 11.92 24.22 43.46
N VAL A 748 11.11 23.79 44.41
CA VAL A 748 9.65 23.87 44.41
C VAL A 748 9.24 25.34 44.26
N ASP A 749 8.58 25.69 43.15
CA ASP A 749 7.40 26.57 43.07
C ASP A 749 7.28 27.27 41.71
N GLY A 750 6.03 27.35 41.22
CA GLY A 750 5.59 28.48 40.40
C GLY A 750 5.38 28.25 38.90
N ALA A 751 4.20 27.70 38.57
CA ALA A 751 3.38 27.98 37.37
C ALA A 751 3.94 27.66 35.95
N PRO A 752 3.26 26.82 35.15
CA PRO A 752 3.65 26.58 33.76
C PRO A 752 3.29 27.77 32.85
N ALA A 753 4.29 28.30 32.13
CA ALA A 753 4.10 29.20 31.02
C ALA A 753 3.44 28.46 29.83
N ARG A 754 2.34 29.04 29.34
CA ARG A 754 1.49 28.57 28.24
C ARG A 754 2.27 28.41 26.93
N ARG A 755 2.21 27.22 26.31
CA ARG A 755 2.36 27.05 24.85
C ARG A 755 1.14 27.63 24.13
N PRO A 756 1.28 28.20 22.92
CA PRO A 756 0.15 28.73 22.17
C PRO A 756 -0.78 27.58 21.76
N THR A 757 -2.02 27.60 22.27
CA THR A 757 -3.10 26.74 21.80
C THR A 757 -3.64 27.28 20.46
N PRO A 758 -3.91 26.40 19.47
CA PRO A 758 -4.67 26.81 18.30
C PRO A 758 -6.09 27.14 18.74
N ARG A 759 -6.57 28.35 18.41
CA ARG A 759 -7.95 28.77 18.67
C ARG A 759 -8.91 27.84 17.92
N THR A 760 -9.81 27.21 18.67
CA THR A 760 -10.74 26.13 18.32
C THR A 760 -11.97 26.56 17.49
N SER A 761 -12.10 27.84 17.13
CA SER A 761 -13.37 28.37 16.59
C SER A 761 -13.52 28.35 15.06
N SER A 762 -12.54 27.85 14.27
CA SER A 762 -12.57 28.03 12.81
C SER A 762 -12.66 26.76 11.94
N LEU A 763 -12.68 25.56 12.50
CA LEU A 763 -12.67 24.31 11.70
C LEU A 763 -14.07 23.79 11.34
N LEU A 764 -15.07 24.02 12.19
CA LEU A 764 -16.44 23.54 12.01
C LEU A 764 -17.39 24.70 11.71
N THR A 765 -18.32 24.49 10.78
CA THR A 765 -19.44 25.41 10.55
C THR A 765 -20.35 25.47 11.77
N SER A 766 -21.12 26.56 11.95
CA SER A 766 -22.08 26.68 13.06
C SER A 766 -23.04 25.49 13.14
N ARG A 767 -23.46 24.96 11.98
CA ARG A 767 -24.35 23.80 11.92
C ARG A 767 -23.68 22.49 12.33
N GLU A 768 -22.40 22.33 12.03
CA GLU A 768 -21.61 21.18 12.49
C GLU A 768 -21.30 21.27 13.99
N GLN A 769 -21.14 22.48 14.54
CA GLN A 769 -20.98 22.69 15.98
C GLN A 769 -22.24 22.31 16.77
N GLU A 770 -23.43 22.69 16.28
CA GLU A 770 -24.71 22.27 16.87
C GLU A 770 -24.89 20.75 16.85
N VAL A 771 -24.56 20.11 15.73
CA VAL A 771 -24.58 18.64 15.61
C VAL A 771 -23.57 18.02 16.59
N LEU A 772 -22.35 18.54 16.70
CA LEU A 772 -21.33 18.05 17.63
C LEU A 772 -21.73 18.22 19.11
N ALA A 773 -22.43 19.30 19.46
CA ALA A 773 -22.96 19.51 20.80
C ALA A 773 -24.01 18.45 21.16
N LEU A 774 -24.96 18.18 20.25
CA LEU A 774 -25.98 17.14 20.46
C LEU A 774 -25.39 15.71 20.41
N LEU A 775 -24.31 15.50 19.65
CA LEU A 775 -23.54 14.26 19.69
C LEU A 775 -22.93 14.03 21.10
N THR A 776 -22.39 15.10 21.69
CA THR A 776 -21.76 15.11 23.02
C THR A 776 -22.77 14.90 24.14
N ALA A 777 -24.00 15.40 23.97
CA ALA A 777 -25.14 15.13 24.87
C ALA A 777 -25.72 13.71 24.72
N GLY A 778 -25.15 12.85 23.88
CA GLY A 778 -25.59 11.46 23.71
C GLY A 778 -26.72 11.24 22.69
N GLY A 779 -27.18 12.29 22.00
CA GLY A 779 -28.32 12.20 21.08
C GLY A 779 -28.07 11.33 19.86
N THR A 780 -28.93 10.36 19.57
CA THR A 780 -28.90 9.54 18.35
C THR A 780 -29.15 10.39 17.10
N ASN A 781 -28.78 9.90 15.90
CA ASN A 781 -29.03 10.66 14.66
C ASN A 781 -30.51 10.98 14.44
N LYS A 782 -31.43 10.18 15.00
CA LYS A 782 -32.87 10.40 14.97
C LYS A 782 -33.30 11.53 15.92
N GLU A 783 -32.71 11.60 17.12
CA GLU A 783 -32.97 12.66 18.09
C GLU A 783 -32.34 14.00 17.67
N ILE A 784 -31.13 13.96 17.09
CA ILE A 784 -30.48 15.14 16.52
C ILE A 784 -31.29 15.68 15.33
N SER A 785 -31.80 14.77 14.48
CA SER A 785 -32.68 15.10 13.37
C SER A 785 -33.95 15.83 13.83
N ALA A 786 -34.59 15.33 14.90
CA ALA A 786 -35.77 15.96 15.49
C ALA A 786 -35.45 17.31 16.17
N ALA A 787 -34.34 17.40 16.90
CA ALA A 787 -33.92 18.60 17.62
C ALA A 787 -33.53 19.75 16.68
N LEU A 788 -32.96 19.43 15.51
CA LEU A 788 -32.47 20.42 14.55
C LEU A 788 -33.42 20.63 13.35
N GLY A 789 -34.53 19.90 13.26
CA GLY A 789 -35.50 20.03 12.15
C GLY A 789 -34.94 19.65 10.78
N ILE A 790 -33.99 18.70 10.70
CA ILE A 790 -33.33 18.26 9.47
C ILE A 790 -33.43 16.74 9.32
N SER A 791 -33.28 16.20 8.10
CA SER A 791 -33.38 14.75 7.88
C SER A 791 -32.26 13.95 8.56
N PRO A 792 -32.48 12.67 8.94
CA PRO A 792 -31.43 11.81 9.50
C PRO A 792 -30.22 11.64 8.57
N LYS A 793 -30.45 11.68 7.24
CA LYS A 793 -29.40 11.63 6.21
C LYS A 793 -28.54 12.90 6.22
N THR A 794 -29.15 14.06 6.50
CA THR A 794 -28.45 15.34 6.67
C THR A 794 -27.60 15.34 7.94
N VAL A 795 -28.12 14.80 9.05
CA VAL A 795 -27.35 14.60 10.28
C VAL A 795 -26.14 13.70 10.02
N MET A 796 -26.32 12.56 9.34
CA MET A 796 -25.21 11.68 8.97
C MET A 796 -24.13 12.41 8.16
N HIS A 797 -24.53 13.22 7.18
CA HIS A 797 -23.61 14.03 6.40
C HIS A 797 -22.81 15.03 7.27
N HIS A 798 -23.47 15.73 8.19
CA HIS A 798 -22.78 16.60 9.16
C HIS A 798 -21.84 15.81 10.07
N THR A 799 -22.23 14.64 10.58
CA THR A 799 -21.34 13.81 11.42
C THR A 799 -20.11 13.33 10.66
N SER A 800 -20.24 12.92 9.40
CA SER A 800 -19.11 12.53 8.56
C SER A 800 -18.16 13.69 8.27
N ASN A 801 -18.71 14.90 8.03
CA ASN A 801 -17.89 16.10 7.84
C ASN A 801 -17.18 16.51 9.14
N ILE A 802 -17.84 16.40 10.29
CA ILE A 802 -17.22 16.63 11.61
C ILE A 802 -16.06 15.66 11.82
N TYR A 803 -16.26 14.36 11.56
CA TYR A 803 -15.20 13.36 11.74
C TYR A 803 -13.99 13.63 10.85
N ARG A 804 -14.23 13.99 9.60
CA ARG A 804 -13.16 14.35 8.64
C ARG A 804 -12.43 15.63 9.06
N LYS A 805 -13.15 16.67 9.48
CA LYS A 805 -12.57 17.97 9.87
C LYS A 805 -11.83 17.93 11.20
N LEU A 806 -12.24 17.04 12.10
CA LEU A 806 -11.58 16.80 13.40
C LEU A 806 -10.55 15.66 13.35
N GLU A 807 -10.36 15.01 12.20
CA GLU A 807 -9.48 13.86 12.00
C GLU A 807 -9.73 12.69 12.99
N VAL A 808 -11.00 12.46 13.34
CA VAL A 808 -11.42 11.41 14.27
C VAL A 808 -12.14 10.28 13.56
N ARG A 809 -11.99 9.04 14.04
CA ARG A 809 -12.49 7.83 13.38
C ARG A 809 -13.95 7.49 13.70
N GLY A 810 -14.64 8.34 14.45
CA GLY A 810 -16.07 8.17 14.71
C GLY A 810 -16.58 8.89 15.94
N ARG A 811 -17.84 8.60 16.27
CA ARG A 811 -18.63 9.32 17.28
C ARG A 811 -17.96 9.44 18.64
N ALA A 812 -17.44 8.34 19.18
CA ALA A 812 -16.80 8.32 20.50
C ALA A 812 -15.57 9.24 20.57
N GLN A 813 -14.78 9.29 19.48
CA GLN A 813 -13.60 10.14 19.41
C GLN A 813 -13.97 11.61 19.18
N ALA A 814 -15.03 11.92 18.42
CA ALA A 814 -15.54 13.28 18.26
C ALA A 814 -16.07 13.85 19.59
N VAL A 815 -16.79 13.03 20.37
CA VAL A 815 -17.27 13.40 21.71
C VAL A 815 -16.10 13.59 22.68
N ALA A 816 -15.12 12.68 22.68
CA ALA A 816 -13.92 12.81 23.50
C ALA A 816 -13.09 14.05 23.12
N TRP A 817 -13.04 14.39 21.83
CA TRP A 817 -12.38 15.60 21.33
C TRP A 817 -13.05 16.86 21.87
N GLN A 818 -14.38 16.96 21.80
CA GLN A 818 -15.14 18.12 22.31
C GLN A 818 -15.03 18.26 23.83
N LEU A 819 -15.05 17.15 24.58
CA LEU A 819 -14.89 17.16 26.03
C LEU A 819 -13.48 17.60 26.46
N ARG A 820 -12.44 17.21 25.71
CA ARG A 820 -11.06 17.70 25.93
C ARG A 820 -10.92 19.18 25.58
N ALA A 821 -11.60 19.65 24.53
CA ALA A 821 -11.62 21.07 24.16
C ALA A 821 -12.29 21.92 25.26
N ALA A 822 -13.41 21.47 25.82
CA ALA A 822 -14.11 22.14 26.92
C ALA A 822 -13.29 22.17 28.23
N GLN A 823 -12.47 21.14 28.48
CA GLN A 823 -11.54 21.10 29.62
C GLN A 823 -10.37 22.11 29.47
N HIS A 824 -9.98 22.42 28.24
CA HIS A 824 -8.96 23.44 27.95
C HIS A 824 -9.51 24.88 27.93
N GLU A 825 -10.80 25.07 27.63
CA GLU A 825 -11.47 26.39 27.72
C GLU A 825 -11.88 26.75 29.17
N GLY A 826 -12.17 25.76 30.03
CA GLY A 826 -12.54 25.97 31.44
C GLY A 826 -11.39 26.33 32.40
N ALA A 827 -10.14 26.38 31.95
CA ALA A 827 -8.96 26.67 32.78
C ALA A 827 -8.44 28.12 32.64
N GLY A 828 -9.25 29.03 32.07
CA GLY A 828 -8.82 30.39 31.80
C GLY A 828 -9.95 31.42 31.76
N ASP A 829 -10.78 31.49 32.80
CA ASP A 829 -11.38 32.75 33.29
C ASP A 829 -12.21 32.46 34.55
N THR A 830 -11.65 32.76 35.73
CA THR A 830 -12.40 32.88 36.98
C THR A 830 -12.34 34.31 37.47
N ALA A 831 -13.20 35.17 36.90
CA ALA A 831 -13.67 36.37 37.56
C ALA A 831 -15.07 36.08 38.14
N PRO A 832 -15.35 36.40 39.42
CA PRO A 832 -16.62 36.08 40.03
C PRO A 832 -17.75 36.95 39.45
N PRO A 833 -18.98 36.41 39.24
CA PRO A 833 -20.08 37.18 38.69
C PRO A 833 -20.68 38.14 39.74
N THR A 834 -20.75 39.42 39.39
CA THR A 834 -21.64 40.41 40.00
C THR A 834 -23.12 39.99 39.85
N PRO A 835 -23.98 40.22 40.86
CA PRO A 835 -25.38 39.79 40.83
C PRO A 835 -26.22 40.68 39.89
N PRO A 836 -27.38 40.18 39.39
CA PRO A 836 -28.16 40.87 38.37
C PRO A 836 -28.98 42.03 38.96
N PRO A 837 -29.25 43.11 38.19
CA PRO A 837 -30.25 44.08 38.57
C PRO A 837 -31.64 43.50 38.35
N THR A 838 -32.45 43.60 39.40
CA THR A 838 -33.88 43.29 39.41
C THR A 838 -34.63 44.04 38.32
N ALA A 839 -35.48 43.31 37.59
CA ALA A 839 -36.50 43.88 36.72
C ALA A 839 -37.38 44.90 37.46
N ARG A 840 -37.58 46.06 36.86
CA ARG A 840 -38.77 46.90 37.07
C ARG A 840 -39.34 47.34 35.73
N ARG A 841 -40.51 46.74 35.46
CA ARG A 841 -41.62 47.12 34.55
C ARG A 841 -41.38 47.01 33.06
#